data_AF-A0A3Q7I499-F1
#
_entry.id   AF-A0A3Q7I499-F1
#
_cell.length_a   1.000
_cell.length_b   1.000
_cell.length_c   1.000
_cell.angle_alpha   90.00
_cell.angle_beta   90.00
_cell.angle_gamma   90.00
#
_symmetry.space_group_name_H-M   'P 1'
#
loop_
_entity.id
_entity.type
_entity.pdbx_description
1 polymer ?
#
loop_
_entity_poly.entity_id
_entity_poly.type
_entity_poly.pdbx_seq_one_letter_code
_entity_poly.pdbx_strand_id
1 'polypeptide(L)'
;MGNAEYDEYSSSMKGEKNRKKHQVEIPAAQPFLKSLKNTVKETLFPDDPLRQFKNQPPLKKLILGLQYFFPIFEWAPRYTLDFFKSDLISGITIASLAIPQGISYAKLANLPPILGLYSSFVPALVYAVMGSSRDLAVGTVAVASLLIGSMLGEEVNPTQNPTLYLHLALTATFFAGLFEAALGIFRLGFIVDFLSHSTIVGFMGGAATVVILQQLKGILGLDHFTQSTDIISVLRSVFTQTHQWRWQSAVLGFCFLFYLLAARFFSQKRPKFFWVSAMAPLLSVILATILVYFTHAENHGVQVIGELKKGLNPISITDLSFGAPYLSIAIKTGIVTGVISLAEGIAVGRSFAMYKNYNIDGNKEMIAFGMMNIVGSCTSCYLTTGPFSRSAVNFNAGCKTAVSNIVMAVAVMVTLLVLTPLFHYTPLVVLSSIIVSAMLGLIDYNAAIHLWHVDKFDFLVCMSAYFGVVFASVEIGLVIAVALSLLRVLLYVARPRTLVLGNIPDSNIYRNVEQYPNTDIIVGVLILDLGAPIYFTNASYLRERISRWIDDEEDKLKSSGETLQYVILDMGAVGNIDTSGISMLEEVKRNLDRRDLKLVLANPGAEVMKKLNKSKFLETLGQEWIFLTVGEAVESCNYMLHSCKPKSGMDAPFSNNV
;
A
#
# COMPACT_ATOMS: atom_id res chain seq x y z
N MET A 1 -61.07 -56.57 20.89
CA MET A 1 -60.40 -56.03 19.69
C MET A 1 -61.20 -54.81 19.28
N GLY A 2 -60.74 -53.57 19.33
CA GLY A 2 -59.52 -52.93 19.79
C GLY A 2 -59.80 -51.42 19.67
N ASN A 3 -59.64 -50.68 20.76
CA ASN A 3 -59.69 -49.22 20.75
C ASN A 3 -58.35 -48.72 20.21
N ALA A 4 -58.34 -48.19 18.98
CA ALA A 4 -57.16 -47.58 18.38
C ALA A 4 -57.59 -46.56 17.32
N GLU A 5 -58.19 -45.44 17.73
CA GLU A 5 -58.43 -44.32 16.81
C GLU A 5 -58.49 -42.92 17.48
N TYR A 6 -58.12 -42.81 18.77
CA TYR A 6 -58.10 -41.53 19.49
C TYR A 6 -56.70 -41.01 19.86
N ASP A 7 -55.63 -41.74 19.55
CA ASP A 7 -54.26 -41.38 19.99
C ASP A 7 -53.42 -40.63 18.94
N GLU A 8 -53.84 -40.53 17.68
CA GLU A 8 -53.00 -39.95 16.62
C GLU A 8 -53.06 -38.42 16.51
N TYR A 9 -54.09 -37.76 17.05
CA TYR A 9 -54.17 -36.29 17.06
C TYR A 9 -53.52 -35.63 18.29
N SER A 10 -53.18 -36.39 19.35
CA SER A 10 -52.54 -35.82 20.56
C SER A 10 -51.00 -35.84 20.53
N SER A 11 -50.40 -36.60 19.61
CA SER A 11 -48.94 -36.74 19.51
C SER A 11 -48.29 -35.56 18.76
N SER A 12 -49.00 -34.95 17.80
CA SER A 12 -48.52 -33.77 17.06
C SER A 12 -48.43 -32.49 17.91
N MET A 13 -49.23 -32.37 18.99
CA MET A 13 -49.21 -31.20 19.88
C MET A 13 -48.24 -31.29 21.07
N LYS A 14 -47.57 -32.44 21.26
CA LYS A 14 -46.54 -32.61 22.30
C LYS A 14 -45.11 -32.42 21.79
N GLY A 15 -44.89 -32.42 20.47
CA GLY A 15 -43.58 -32.24 19.84
C GLY A 15 -43.04 -30.80 19.84
N GLU A 16 -43.91 -29.79 19.90
CA GLU A 16 -43.49 -28.37 19.82
C GLU A 16 -43.10 -27.75 21.16
N LYS A 17 -43.41 -28.39 22.30
CA LYS A 17 -43.19 -27.81 23.63
C LYS A 17 -41.75 -27.89 24.14
N ASN A 18 -40.78 -28.34 23.34
CA ASN A 18 -39.42 -28.59 23.84
C ASN A 18 -38.26 -28.31 22.84
N ARG A 19 -38.40 -27.32 21.95
CA ARG A 19 -37.19 -26.70 21.37
C ARG A 19 -36.54 -25.84 22.44
N LYS A 20 -35.53 -26.39 23.11
CA LYS A 20 -34.67 -25.62 24.03
C LYS A 20 -34.15 -24.40 23.25
N LYS A 21 -34.50 -23.19 23.72
CA LYS A 21 -33.90 -21.95 23.22
C LYS A 21 -32.38 -22.05 23.38
N HIS A 22 -31.63 -21.84 22.32
CA HIS A 22 -30.17 -21.82 22.40
C HIS A 22 -29.75 -20.53 23.09
N GLN A 23 -29.15 -20.66 24.27
CA GLN A 23 -28.64 -19.50 25.01
C GLN A 23 -27.31 -19.06 24.40
N VAL A 24 -27.17 -17.76 24.14
CA VAL A 24 -25.89 -17.21 23.69
C VAL A 24 -24.92 -17.19 24.88
N GLU A 25 -23.89 -18.04 24.82
CA GLU A 25 -22.91 -18.17 25.89
C GLU A 25 -21.99 -16.95 26.00
N ILE A 26 -21.64 -16.60 27.24
CA ILE A 26 -20.66 -15.55 27.52
C ILE A 26 -19.28 -16.19 27.58
N PRO A 27 -18.31 -15.77 26.75
CA PRO A 27 -16.96 -16.35 26.79
C PRO A 27 -16.29 -16.15 28.15
N ALA A 28 -15.48 -17.12 28.56
CA ALA A 28 -14.73 -17.04 29.81
C ALA A 28 -13.81 -15.79 29.87
N ALA A 29 -13.76 -15.14 31.03
CA ALA A 29 -12.94 -13.96 31.23
C ALA A 29 -11.45 -14.30 31.08
N GLN A 30 -10.78 -13.65 30.12
CA GLN A 30 -9.32 -13.70 29.98
C GLN A 30 -8.66 -12.49 30.67
N PRO A 31 -7.50 -12.66 31.33
CA PRO A 31 -6.75 -11.54 31.92
C PRO A 31 -6.28 -10.57 30.82
N PHE A 32 -6.28 -9.26 31.14
CA PHE A 32 -5.97 -8.18 30.19
C PHE A 32 -4.62 -8.40 29.49
N LEU A 33 -3.58 -8.77 30.23
CA LEU A 33 -2.24 -9.01 29.66
C LEU A 33 -2.24 -10.14 28.62
N LYS A 34 -3.05 -11.19 28.81
CA LYS A 34 -3.18 -12.29 27.84
C LYS A 34 -3.93 -11.83 26.59
N SER A 35 -5.00 -11.05 26.77
CA SER A 35 -5.76 -10.45 25.67
C SER A 35 -4.88 -9.50 24.85
N LEU A 36 -4.18 -8.57 25.51
CA LEU A 36 -3.28 -7.60 24.88
C LEU A 36 -2.16 -8.32 24.12
N LYS A 37 -1.53 -9.33 24.75
CA LYS A 37 -0.49 -10.13 24.09
C LYS A 37 -1.01 -10.82 22.83
N ASN A 38 -2.22 -11.38 22.87
CA ASN A 38 -2.83 -12.03 21.71
C ASN A 38 -3.14 -11.02 20.61
N THR A 39 -3.73 -9.87 20.94
CA THR A 39 -4.02 -8.80 19.97
C THR A 39 -2.74 -8.25 19.35
N VAL A 40 -1.73 -7.91 20.15
CA VAL A 40 -0.44 -7.43 19.64
C VAL A 40 0.22 -8.49 18.75
N LYS A 41 0.13 -9.77 19.13
CA LYS A 41 0.63 -10.88 18.31
C LYS A 41 -0.12 -10.97 16.98
N GLU A 42 -1.44 -10.91 16.97
CA GLU A 42 -2.24 -10.97 15.73
C GLU A 42 -2.01 -9.75 14.84
N THR A 43 -1.92 -8.54 15.42
CA THR A 43 -1.73 -7.30 14.66
C THR A 43 -0.32 -7.16 14.10
N LEU A 44 0.73 -7.44 14.87
CA LEU A 44 2.13 -7.24 14.44
C LEU A 44 2.79 -8.51 13.88
N PHE A 45 2.18 -9.68 14.08
CA PHE A 45 2.69 -10.97 13.62
C PHE A 45 1.56 -11.83 13.00
N PRO A 46 0.81 -11.32 12.00
CA PRO A 46 -0.33 -12.05 11.42
C PRO A 46 0.07 -13.40 10.82
N ASP A 47 1.24 -13.48 10.19
CA ASP A 47 1.75 -14.72 9.58
C ASP A 47 2.48 -15.65 10.57
N ASP A 48 2.64 -15.24 11.84
CA ASP A 48 3.53 -15.83 12.86
C ASP A 48 4.83 -16.35 12.20
N PRO A 49 5.83 -15.48 11.93
CA PRO A 49 7.03 -15.86 11.18
C PRO A 49 7.77 -17.03 11.84
N LEU A 50 7.56 -17.24 13.14
CA LEU A 50 8.13 -18.32 13.94
C LEU A 50 7.38 -19.65 13.80
N ARG A 51 6.23 -19.69 13.12
CA ARG A 51 5.47 -20.93 12.85
C ARG A 51 6.28 -21.91 12.03
N GLN A 52 7.05 -21.43 11.05
CA GLN A 52 7.95 -22.26 10.25
C GLN A 52 9.10 -22.87 11.07
N PHE A 53 9.44 -22.25 12.20
CA PHE A 53 10.48 -22.71 13.13
C PHE A 53 9.97 -23.79 14.09
N LYS A 54 8.64 -23.89 14.27
CA LYS A 54 8.03 -24.87 15.16
C LYS A 54 8.27 -26.29 14.64
N ASN A 55 8.70 -27.19 15.52
CA ASN A 55 9.00 -28.60 15.22
C ASN A 55 10.16 -28.86 14.21
N GLN A 56 11.03 -27.89 13.96
CA GLN A 56 12.24 -28.09 13.12
C GLN A 56 13.49 -28.35 13.97
N PRO A 57 14.50 -29.09 13.45
CA PRO A 57 15.78 -29.28 14.12
C PRO A 57 16.53 -27.94 14.29
N PRO A 58 17.45 -27.83 15.27
CA PRO A 58 18.12 -26.57 15.63
C PRO A 58 18.87 -25.93 14.45
N LEU A 59 19.51 -26.73 13.61
CA LEU A 59 20.19 -26.26 12.41
C LEU A 59 19.23 -25.60 11.41
N LYS A 60 18.04 -26.19 11.22
CA LYS A 60 17.02 -25.67 10.31
C LYS A 60 16.34 -24.42 10.86
N LYS A 61 16.21 -24.30 12.20
CA LYS A 61 15.81 -23.03 12.84
C LYS A 61 16.83 -21.92 12.61
N LEU A 62 18.12 -22.23 12.66
CA LEU A 62 19.17 -21.25 12.37
C LEU A 62 19.12 -20.80 10.89
N ILE A 63 18.95 -21.75 9.96
CA ILE A 63 18.78 -21.45 8.53
C ILE A 63 17.54 -20.59 8.27
N LEU A 64 16.38 -20.94 8.86
CA LEU A 64 15.16 -20.15 8.74
C LEU A 64 15.31 -18.75 9.35
N GLY A 65 16.08 -18.63 10.44
CA GLY A 65 16.44 -17.34 11.04
C GLY A 65 17.26 -16.49 10.09
N LEU A 66 18.29 -17.08 9.48
CA LEU A 66 19.10 -16.40 8.46
C LEU A 66 18.27 -16.03 7.22
N GLN A 67 17.37 -16.88 6.74
CA GLN A 67 16.48 -16.58 5.62
C GLN A 67 15.49 -15.44 5.93
N TYR A 68 15.10 -15.30 7.18
CA TYR A 68 14.22 -14.21 7.60
C TYR A 68 14.92 -12.84 7.50
N PHE A 69 16.16 -12.74 7.98
CA PHE A 69 16.93 -11.48 7.97
C PHE A 69 17.67 -11.22 6.66
N PHE A 70 18.07 -12.28 5.96
CA PHE A 70 18.84 -12.22 4.72
C PHE A 70 18.14 -13.07 3.66
N PRO A 71 17.24 -12.46 2.86
CA PRO A 71 16.50 -13.14 1.80
C PRO A 71 17.40 -13.84 0.77
N ILE A 72 18.69 -13.47 0.66
CA ILE A 72 19.66 -14.18 -0.18
C ILE A 72 19.70 -15.68 0.05
N PHE A 73 19.55 -16.14 1.29
CA PHE A 73 19.57 -17.58 1.59
C PHE A 73 18.30 -18.31 1.15
N GLU A 74 17.24 -17.58 0.77
CA GLU A 74 16.02 -18.15 0.22
C GLU A 74 16.12 -18.32 -1.30
N TRP A 75 16.60 -17.29 -2.01
CA TRP A 75 16.62 -17.29 -3.47
C TRP A 75 17.92 -17.83 -4.08
N ALA A 76 19.08 -17.67 -3.43
CA ALA A 76 20.37 -18.11 -3.99
C ALA A 76 20.44 -19.62 -4.28
N PRO A 77 19.89 -20.52 -3.43
CA PRO A 77 19.89 -21.96 -3.74
C PRO A 77 19.02 -22.34 -4.95
N ARG A 78 18.04 -21.50 -5.31
CA ARG A 78 17.13 -21.71 -6.46
C ARG A 78 17.60 -20.98 -7.72
N TYR A 79 18.80 -20.41 -7.68
CA TYR A 79 19.32 -19.59 -8.76
C TYR A 79 19.80 -20.46 -9.93
N THR A 80 19.41 -20.08 -11.14
CA THR A 80 19.71 -20.83 -12.37
C THR A 80 20.58 -20.01 -13.32
N LEU A 81 21.26 -20.69 -14.25
CA LEU A 81 22.08 -20.01 -15.27
C LEU A 81 21.26 -19.10 -16.19
N ASP A 82 19.98 -19.41 -16.41
CA ASP A 82 19.11 -18.56 -17.23
C ASP A 82 18.78 -17.24 -16.52
N PHE A 83 18.60 -17.27 -15.19
CA PHE A 83 18.48 -16.04 -14.39
C PHE A 83 19.77 -15.23 -14.44
N PHE A 84 20.93 -15.89 -14.36
CA PHE A 84 22.21 -15.20 -14.48
C PHE A 84 22.36 -14.44 -15.78
N LYS A 85 21.98 -15.01 -16.93
CA LYS A 85 22.09 -14.29 -18.21
C LYS A 85 21.19 -13.04 -18.23
N SER A 86 19.95 -13.15 -17.73
CA SER A 86 19.05 -11.99 -17.66
C SER A 86 19.54 -10.93 -16.66
N ASP A 87 19.99 -11.33 -15.48
CA ASP A 87 20.48 -10.42 -14.44
C ASP A 87 21.83 -9.79 -14.81
N LEU A 88 22.68 -10.49 -15.57
CA LEU A 88 23.92 -9.95 -16.12
C LEU A 88 23.64 -8.81 -17.12
N ILE A 89 22.74 -9.06 -18.06
CA ILE A 89 22.29 -8.07 -19.04
C ILE A 89 21.69 -6.86 -18.34
N SER A 90 20.78 -7.12 -17.40
CA SER A 90 20.09 -6.07 -16.66
C SER A 90 21.07 -5.25 -15.83
N GLY A 91 21.97 -5.89 -15.09
CA GLY A 91 22.98 -5.25 -14.24
C GLY A 91 23.94 -4.35 -15.02
N ILE A 92 24.46 -4.80 -16.16
CA ILE A 92 25.32 -3.98 -17.02
C ILE A 92 24.54 -2.80 -17.60
N THR A 93 23.28 -3.04 -18.01
CA THR A 93 22.41 -1.99 -18.54
C THR A 93 22.15 -0.90 -17.50
N ILE A 94 21.79 -1.26 -16.27
CA ILE A 94 21.55 -0.27 -15.21
C ILE A 94 22.84 0.42 -14.75
N ALA A 95 24.01 -0.24 -14.82
CA ALA A 95 25.29 0.40 -14.53
C ALA A 95 25.57 1.59 -15.48
N SER A 96 25.20 1.47 -16.75
CA SER A 96 25.37 2.56 -17.73
C SER A 96 24.54 3.81 -17.39
N LEU A 97 23.38 3.64 -16.76
CA LEU A 97 22.53 4.72 -16.27
C LEU A 97 22.96 5.20 -14.88
N ALA A 98 23.51 4.31 -14.07
CA ALA A 98 23.90 4.62 -12.70
C ALA A 98 24.98 5.71 -12.64
N ILE A 99 25.90 5.69 -13.59
CA ILE A 99 27.01 6.64 -13.69
C ILE A 99 26.53 8.10 -13.87
N PRO A 100 25.90 8.46 -14.99
CA PRO A 100 25.47 9.84 -15.27
C PRO A 100 24.44 10.35 -14.26
N GLN A 101 23.50 9.49 -13.85
CA GLN A 101 22.46 9.86 -12.90
C GLN A 101 23.05 10.09 -11.50
N GLY A 102 23.98 9.24 -11.06
CA GLY A 102 24.67 9.41 -9.79
C GLY A 102 25.42 10.75 -9.72
N ILE A 103 26.15 11.09 -10.79
CA ILE A 103 26.86 12.37 -10.93
C ILE A 103 25.90 13.55 -10.85
N SER A 104 24.79 13.50 -11.60
CA SER A 104 23.80 14.58 -11.63
C SER A 104 23.19 14.82 -10.24
N TYR A 105 22.83 13.76 -9.53
CA TYR A 105 22.17 13.89 -8.23
C TYR A 105 23.14 14.28 -7.11
N ALA A 106 24.38 13.81 -7.14
CA ALA A 106 25.41 14.28 -6.22
C ALA A 106 25.61 15.80 -6.34
N LYS A 107 25.56 16.35 -7.56
CA LYS A 107 25.60 17.80 -7.78
C LYS A 107 24.38 18.52 -7.19
N LEU A 108 23.18 17.93 -7.21
CA LEU A 108 21.99 18.50 -6.57
C LEU A 108 22.15 18.57 -5.04
N ALA A 109 22.86 17.62 -4.45
CA ALA A 109 23.22 17.63 -3.04
C ALA A 109 24.42 18.52 -2.72
N ASN A 110 24.94 19.32 -3.67
CA ASN A 110 26.19 20.08 -3.50
C ASN A 110 27.39 19.22 -3.06
N LEU A 111 27.39 17.94 -3.44
CA LEU A 111 28.42 16.96 -3.10
C LEU A 111 29.35 16.68 -4.29
N PRO A 112 30.59 16.22 -4.03
CA PRO A 112 31.48 15.74 -5.07
C PRO A 112 30.80 14.67 -5.96
N PRO A 113 30.84 14.80 -7.31
CA PRO A 113 30.19 13.87 -8.23
C PRO A 113 30.52 12.38 -8.04
N ILE A 114 31.75 12.10 -7.59
CA ILE A 114 32.24 10.74 -7.31
C ILE A 114 31.36 10.02 -6.26
N LEU A 115 30.78 10.73 -5.29
CA LEU A 115 29.96 10.11 -4.25
C LEU A 115 28.67 9.51 -4.82
N GLY A 116 28.14 10.07 -5.91
CA GLY A 116 27.01 9.47 -6.62
C GLY A 116 27.32 8.13 -7.27
N LEU A 117 28.58 7.93 -7.68
CA LEU A 117 29.07 6.66 -8.21
C LEU A 117 29.29 5.65 -7.08
N TYR A 118 29.90 6.08 -5.98
CA TYR A 118 30.11 5.26 -4.78
C TYR A 118 28.79 4.73 -4.21
N SER A 119 27.77 5.59 -4.14
CA SER A 119 26.42 5.22 -3.72
C SER A 119 25.76 4.14 -4.62
N SER A 120 26.29 3.86 -5.81
CA SER A 120 25.80 2.79 -6.69
C SER A 120 26.59 1.47 -6.54
N PHE A 121 27.52 1.40 -5.57
CA PHE A 121 28.36 0.22 -5.33
C PHE A 121 27.99 -0.50 -4.02
N VAL A 122 28.42 0.03 -2.85
CA VAL A 122 28.23 -0.67 -1.56
C VAL A 122 26.76 -0.82 -1.18
N PRO A 123 25.91 0.24 -1.24
CA PRO A 123 24.50 0.10 -0.90
C PRO A 123 23.76 -0.95 -1.75
N ALA A 124 24.10 -1.06 -3.04
CA ALA A 124 23.53 -2.06 -3.94
C ALA A 124 23.87 -3.50 -3.53
N LEU A 125 25.09 -3.74 -3.03
CA LEU A 125 25.49 -5.05 -2.49
C LEU A 125 24.74 -5.38 -1.20
N VAL A 126 24.61 -4.41 -0.29
CA VAL A 126 23.87 -4.62 0.97
C VAL A 126 22.40 -4.93 0.67
N TYR A 127 21.78 -4.18 -0.23
CA TYR A 127 20.40 -4.42 -0.64
C TYR A 127 20.23 -5.78 -1.32
N ALA A 128 21.17 -6.23 -2.15
CA ALA A 128 21.07 -7.56 -2.77
C ALA A 128 21.02 -8.71 -1.75
N VAL A 129 21.61 -8.51 -0.57
CA VAL A 129 21.62 -9.51 0.51
C VAL A 129 20.35 -9.44 1.37
N MET A 130 19.84 -8.23 1.64
CA MET A 130 18.78 -7.97 2.63
C MET A 130 17.40 -7.65 2.04
N GLY A 131 17.35 -7.14 0.82
CA GLY A 131 16.13 -6.69 0.14
C GLY A 131 15.21 -7.84 -0.26
N SER A 132 13.91 -7.57 -0.30
CA SER A 132 12.89 -8.53 -0.73
C SER A 132 12.46 -8.30 -2.18
N SER A 133 12.58 -7.08 -2.71
CA SER A 133 12.28 -6.76 -4.10
C SER A 133 13.34 -7.32 -5.05
N ARG A 134 12.87 -7.88 -6.18
CA ARG A 134 13.72 -8.43 -7.25
C ARG A 134 14.07 -7.41 -8.31
N ASP A 135 13.23 -6.38 -8.44
CA ASP A 135 13.27 -5.40 -9.54
C ASP A 135 13.92 -4.08 -9.15
N LEU A 136 14.03 -3.81 -7.85
CA LEU A 136 14.55 -2.54 -7.35
C LEU A 136 16.03 -2.41 -7.71
N ALA A 137 16.38 -1.35 -8.45
CA ALA A 137 17.76 -1.03 -8.76
C ALA A 137 18.23 0.09 -7.82
N VAL A 138 19.23 -0.20 -6.98
CA VAL A 138 19.68 0.75 -5.94
C VAL A 138 20.42 1.93 -6.54
N GLY A 139 20.21 3.11 -5.96
CA GLY A 139 20.87 4.32 -6.40
C GLY A 139 20.52 5.55 -5.58
N THR A 140 21.12 6.66 -5.99
CA THR A 140 20.81 7.98 -5.44
C THR A 140 19.53 8.53 -6.07
N VAL A 141 18.84 9.41 -5.34
CA VAL A 141 17.55 9.99 -5.77
C VAL A 141 17.62 11.51 -5.84
N ALA A 142 16.95 12.09 -6.84
CA ALA A 142 16.96 13.53 -7.10
C ALA A 142 16.40 14.36 -5.94
N VAL A 143 15.19 14.04 -5.45
CA VAL A 143 14.49 14.84 -4.43
C VAL A 143 15.21 14.77 -3.08
N ALA A 144 15.58 13.57 -2.66
CA ALA A 144 16.43 13.36 -1.49
C ALA A 144 17.75 14.14 -1.59
N SER A 145 18.42 14.12 -2.74
CA SER A 145 19.67 14.87 -2.95
C SER A 145 19.45 16.37 -2.85
N LEU A 146 18.39 16.90 -3.46
CA LEU A 146 18.03 18.31 -3.40
C LEU A 146 17.76 18.77 -1.95
N LEU A 147 17.06 17.95 -1.17
CA LEU A 147 16.75 18.24 0.23
C LEU A 147 17.98 18.19 1.15
N ILE A 148 18.88 17.24 0.94
CA ILE A 148 20.20 17.25 1.60
C ILE A 148 20.93 18.55 1.23
N GLY A 149 20.94 18.88 -0.07
CA GLY A 149 21.50 20.09 -0.64
C GLY A 149 21.02 21.37 0.05
N SER A 150 19.70 21.55 0.14
CA SER A 150 19.05 22.73 0.68
C SER A 150 19.14 22.80 2.21
N MET A 151 18.82 21.71 2.92
CA MET A 151 18.76 21.73 4.39
C MET A 151 20.15 21.88 5.00
N LEU A 152 21.17 21.18 4.49
CA LEU A 152 22.54 21.36 4.99
C LEU A 152 23.16 22.67 4.49
N GLY A 153 22.80 23.09 3.28
CA GLY A 153 23.34 24.31 2.66
C GLY A 153 22.90 25.60 3.35
N GLU A 154 21.77 25.58 4.05
CA GLU A 154 21.28 26.71 4.87
C GLU A 154 22.22 27.03 6.04
N GLU A 155 22.79 26.01 6.70
CA GLU A 155 23.66 26.20 7.87
C GLU A 155 25.15 26.15 7.52
N VAL A 156 25.54 25.30 6.55
CA VAL A 156 26.94 25.10 6.19
C VAL A 156 27.12 25.32 4.69
N ASN A 157 27.88 26.36 4.35
CA ASN A 157 28.17 26.66 2.96
C ASN A 157 29.11 25.59 2.35
N PRO A 158 28.69 24.87 1.30
CA PRO A 158 29.46 23.79 0.71
C PRO A 158 30.76 24.26 0.02
N THR A 159 30.85 25.54 -0.34
CA THR A 159 32.06 26.11 -0.98
C THR A 159 33.10 26.58 0.02
N GLN A 160 32.66 27.09 1.17
CA GLN A 160 33.56 27.59 2.22
C GLN A 160 34.12 26.45 3.08
N ASN A 161 33.28 25.47 3.45
CA ASN A 161 33.65 24.36 4.33
C ASN A 161 33.27 23.00 3.71
N PRO A 162 33.91 22.58 2.59
CA PRO A 162 33.51 21.39 1.84
C PRO A 162 33.68 20.08 2.64
N THR A 163 34.68 19.99 3.51
CA THR A 163 34.93 18.80 4.34
C THR A 163 33.86 18.64 5.42
N LEU A 164 33.52 19.72 6.12
CA LEU A 164 32.45 19.71 7.12
C LEU A 164 31.10 19.37 6.48
N TYR A 165 30.80 19.99 5.33
CA TYR A 165 29.57 19.71 4.58
C TYR A 165 29.44 18.23 4.21
N LEU A 166 30.53 17.64 3.70
CA LEU A 166 30.61 16.22 3.39
C LEU A 166 30.34 15.36 4.62
N HIS A 167 30.99 15.65 5.75
CA HIS A 167 30.81 14.91 6.99
C HIS A 167 29.36 14.98 7.48
N LEU A 168 28.70 16.13 7.37
CA LEU A 168 27.29 16.30 7.72
C LEU A 168 26.36 15.52 6.80
N ALA A 169 26.64 15.46 5.49
CA ALA A 169 25.85 14.67 4.55
C ALA A 169 25.96 13.17 4.84
N LEU A 170 27.14 12.68 5.20
CA LEU A 170 27.36 11.29 5.63
C LEU A 170 26.65 11.01 6.97
N THR A 171 26.77 11.90 7.96
CA THR A 171 26.07 11.77 9.24
C THR A 171 24.54 11.80 9.06
N ALA A 172 24.01 12.67 8.20
CA ALA A 172 22.59 12.70 7.88
C ALA A 172 22.12 11.39 7.24
N THR A 173 22.94 10.84 6.33
CA THR A 173 22.69 9.52 5.72
C THR A 173 22.67 8.40 6.75
N PHE A 174 23.58 8.44 7.73
CA PHE A 174 23.60 7.47 8.84
C PHE A 174 22.30 7.52 9.66
N PHE A 175 21.83 8.72 10.03
CA PHE A 175 20.58 8.87 10.77
C PHE A 175 19.33 8.53 9.96
N ALA A 176 19.34 8.80 8.65
CA ALA A 176 18.30 8.32 7.75
C ALA A 176 18.21 6.79 7.78
N GLY A 177 19.35 6.11 7.64
CA GLY A 177 19.42 4.65 7.70
C GLY A 177 19.02 4.08 9.06
N LEU A 178 19.43 4.72 10.16
CA LEU A 178 19.03 4.34 11.52
C LEU A 178 17.52 4.45 11.71
N PHE A 179 16.91 5.54 11.22
CA PHE A 179 15.48 5.75 11.28
C PHE A 179 14.71 4.70 10.45
N GLU A 180 15.12 4.47 9.20
CA GLU A 180 14.53 3.45 8.31
C GLU A 180 14.63 2.04 8.91
N ALA A 181 15.81 1.65 9.42
CA ALA A 181 16.01 0.38 10.09
C ALA A 181 15.14 0.25 11.34
N ALA A 182 15.01 1.32 12.14
CA ALA A 182 14.16 1.33 13.32
C ALA A 182 12.68 1.08 12.97
N LEU A 183 12.15 1.71 11.92
CA LEU A 183 10.78 1.47 11.46
C LEU A 183 10.54 -0.01 11.10
N GLY A 184 11.50 -0.64 10.42
CA GLY A 184 11.45 -2.06 10.08
C GLY A 184 11.56 -2.99 11.30
N ILE A 185 12.41 -2.65 12.27
CA ILE A 185 12.55 -3.39 13.55
C ILE A 185 11.27 -3.29 14.37
N PHE A 186 10.63 -2.12 14.42
CA PHE A 186 9.33 -1.91 15.07
C PHE A 186 8.14 -2.48 14.28
N ARG A 187 8.41 -3.13 13.14
CA ARG A 187 7.42 -3.79 12.28
C ARG A 187 6.33 -2.86 11.74
N LEU A 188 6.72 -1.63 11.40
CA LEU A 188 5.82 -0.63 10.82
C LEU A 188 5.61 -0.83 9.31
N GLY A 189 6.05 -1.95 8.75
CA GLY A 189 5.89 -2.31 7.34
C GLY A 189 4.45 -2.49 6.89
N PHE A 190 3.48 -2.61 7.79
CA PHE A 190 2.04 -2.57 7.42
C PHE A 190 1.66 -1.25 6.73
N ILE A 191 2.44 -0.17 6.93
CA ILE A 191 2.22 1.11 6.25
C ILE A 191 2.30 0.93 4.72
N VAL A 192 3.14 -0.01 4.26
CA VAL A 192 3.28 -0.34 2.84
C VAL A 192 1.97 -0.86 2.25
N ASP A 193 1.13 -1.50 3.07
CA ASP A 193 -0.15 -2.07 2.63
C ASP A 193 -1.23 -1.05 2.32
N PHE A 194 -1.07 0.21 2.74
CA PHE A 194 -1.96 1.30 2.35
C PHE A 194 -1.77 1.75 0.90
N LEU A 195 -0.75 1.27 0.20
CA LEU A 195 -0.61 1.46 -1.24
C LEU A 195 -1.53 0.49 -1.99
N SER A 196 -2.74 0.95 -2.26
CA SER A 196 -3.74 0.23 -3.05
C SER A 196 -3.29 0.03 -4.50
N HIS A 197 -3.89 -0.96 -5.19
CA HIS A 197 -3.65 -1.18 -6.60
C HIS A 197 -3.89 0.09 -7.43
N SER A 198 -5.00 0.79 -7.15
CA SER A 198 -5.41 2.01 -7.83
C SER A 198 -4.42 3.16 -7.65
N THR A 199 -3.87 3.31 -6.43
CA THR A 199 -2.79 4.28 -6.15
C THR A 199 -1.55 3.97 -6.99
N ILE A 200 -1.16 2.70 -7.10
CA ILE A 200 0.04 2.29 -7.82
C ILE A 200 -0.09 2.50 -9.32
N VAL A 201 -1.23 2.16 -9.93
CA VAL A 201 -1.47 2.40 -11.36
C VAL A 201 -1.37 3.89 -11.70
N GLY A 202 -2.01 4.75 -10.89
CA GLY A 202 -1.95 6.20 -11.07
C GLY A 202 -0.56 6.78 -10.83
N PHE A 203 0.11 6.33 -9.76
CA PHE A 203 1.47 6.72 -9.41
C PHE A 203 2.48 6.36 -10.51
N MET A 204 2.45 5.12 -11.02
CA MET A 204 3.33 4.67 -12.10
C MET A 204 3.12 5.49 -13.37
N GLY A 205 1.86 5.74 -13.75
CA GLY A 205 1.53 6.56 -14.92
C GLY A 205 2.02 8.01 -14.77
N GLY A 206 1.83 8.61 -13.59
CA GLY A 206 2.26 9.97 -13.29
C GLY A 206 3.79 10.09 -13.26
N ALA A 207 4.46 9.18 -12.54
CA ALA A 207 5.92 9.15 -12.44
C ALA A 207 6.57 8.91 -13.81
N ALA A 208 6.04 7.98 -14.62
CA ALA A 208 6.50 7.76 -15.98
C ALA A 208 6.38 9.03 -16.83
N THR A 209 5.25 9.74 -16.74
CA THR A 209 5.00 10.99 -17.49
C THR A 209 6.00 12.08 -17.10
N VAL A 210 6.19 12.32 -15.80
CA VAL A 210 7.14 13.31 -15.29
C VAL A 210 8.57 12.97 -15.71
N VAL A 211 8.98 11.71 -15.56
CA VAL A 211 10.32 11.27 -15.94
C VAL A 211 10.56 11.44 -17.45
N ILE A 212 9.58 11.10 -18.31
CA ILE A 212 9.66 11.33 -19.76
C ILE A 212 9.87 12.82 -20.06
N LEU A 213 9.11 13.70 -19.42
CA LEU A 213 9.23 15.15 -19.62
C LEU A 213 10.60 15.67 -19.16
N GLN A 214 11.14 15.16 -18.06
CA GLN A 214 12.49 15.52 -17.61
C GLN A 214 13.58 15.06 -18.58
N GLN A 215 13.37 13.95 -19.32
CA GLN A 215 14.32 13.49 -20.32
C GLN A 215 14.38 14.37 -21.58
N LEU A 216 13.42 15.29 -21.77
CA LEU A 216 13.50 16.28 -22.84
C LEU A 216 14.75 17.14 -22.75
N LYS A 217 15.28 17.36 -21.53
CA LYS A 217 16.57 18.02 -21.31
C LYS A 217 17.69 17.38 -22.14
N GLY A 218 17.85 16.06 -22.01
CA GLY A 218 18.91 15.32 -22.71
C GLY A 218 18.63 15.14 -24.19
N ILE A 219 17.35 14.94 -24.58
CA ILE A 219 16.98 14.80 -26.00
C ILE A 219 17.26 16.12 -26.76
N LEU A 220 16.82 17.26 -26.22
CA LEU A 220 16.98 18.56 -26.86
C LEU A 220 18.37 19.20 -26.64
N GLY A 221 19.19 18.62 -25.76
CA GLY A 221 20.54 19.11 -25.45
C GLY A 221 20.56 20.42 -24.68
N LEU A 222 19.62 20.62 -23.75
CA LEU A 222 19.46 21.86 -22.99
C LEU A 222 20.49 21.93 -21.85
N ASP A 223 21.23 23.05 -21.78
CA ASP A 223 22.22 23.29 -20.72
C ASP A 223 21.53 23.73 -19.42
N HIS A 224 20.57 24.66 -19.53
CA HIS A 224 19.76 25.12 -18.41
C HIS A 224 18.45 24.36 -18.39
N PHE A 225 18.08 23.79 -17.24
CA PHE A 225 16.80 23.09 -17.08
C PHE A 225 16.32 23.28 -15.65
N THR A 226 15.00 23.35 -15.47
CA THR A 226 14.39 23.51 -14.16
C THR A 226 14.76 22.36 -13.21
N GLN A 227 14.90 22.67 -11.92
CA GLN A 227 15.07 21.67 -10.86
C GLN A 227 13.71 21.16 -10.35
N SER A 228 12.64 21.90 -10.62
CA SER A 228 11.28 21.49 -10.26
C SER A 228 10.81 20.36 -11.17
N THR A 229 10.07 19.41 -10.59
CA THR A 229 9.60 18.21 -11.30
C THR A 229 8.21 18.38 -11.91
N ASP A 230 7.50 19.47 -11.61
CA ASP A 230 6.15 19.73 -12.09
C ASP A 230 6.10 20.02 -13.60
N ILE A 231 5.03 19.56 -14.25
CA ILE A 231 4.84 19.70 -15.70
C ILE A 231 4.88 21.14 -16.18
N ILE A 232 4.39 22.10 -15.38
CA ILE A 232 4.28 23.51 -15.78
C ILE A 232 5.69 24.11 -15.86
N SER A 233 6.50 23.92 -14.83
CA SER A 233 7.90 24.36 -14.80
C SER A 233 8.73 23.69 -15.89
N VAL A 234 8.55 22.38 -16.10
CA VAL A 234 9.27 21.63 -17.13
C VAL A 234 8.93 22.14 -18.52
N LEU A 235 7.65 22.21 -18.88
CA LEU A 235 7.22 22.70 -20.20
C LEU A 235 7.60 24.17 -20.40
N ARG A 236 7.45 25.01 -19.37
CA ARG A 236 7.92 26.40 -19.43
C ARG A 236 9.40 26.45 -19.77
N SER A 237 10.25 25.70 -19.05
CA SER A 237 11.71 25.66 -19.30
C SER A 237 12.05 25.21 -20.73
N VAL A 238 11.33 24.21 -21.26
CA VAL A 238 11.56 23.69 -22.61
C VAL A 238 11.18 24.72 -23.68
N PHE A 239 10.04 25.40 -23.52
CA PHE A 239 9.51 26.33 -24.53
C PHE A 239 10.05 27.76 -24.44
N THR A 240 10.50 28.26 -23.28
CA THR A 240 11.17 29.56 -23.21
C THR A 240 12.60 29.52 -23.74
N GLN A 241 13.24 28.34 -23.75
CA GLN A 241 14.64 28.18 -24.15
C GLN A 241 14.79 27.53 -25.53
N THR A 242 13.84 27.73 -26.44
CA THR A 242 13.86 27.19 -27.82
C THR A 242 15.13 27.52 -28.59
N HIS A 243 15.78 28.66 -28.28
CA HIS A 243 17.05 29.05 -28.90
C HIS A 243 18.26 28.18 -28.48
N GLN A 244 18.16 27.43 -27.38
CA GLN A 244 19.21 26.51 -26.93
C GLN A 244 19.06 25.10 -27.51
N TRP A 245 18.03 24.84 -28.32
CA TRP A 245 17.77 23.51 -28.87
C TRP A 245 18.87 23.11 -29.85
N ARG A 246 19.50 21.95 -29.59
CA ARG A 246 20.56 21.42 -30.44
C ARG A 246 20.00 20.30 -31.30
N TRP A 247 19.87 20.57 -32.61
CA TRP A 247 19.26 19.63 -33.55
C TRP A 247 20.06 18.32 -33.65
N GLN A 248 21.39 18.36 -33.49
CA GLN A 248 22.24 17.17 -33.49
C GLN A 248 21.85 16.21 -32.35
N SER A 249 21.65 16.77 -31.15
CA SER A 249 21.18 16.01 -29.98
C SER A 249 19.78 15.46 -30.24
N ALA A 250 18.86 16.28 -30.74
CA ALA A 250 17.49 15.86 -31.00
C ALA A 250 17.42 14.70 -32.01
N VAL A 251 18.12 14.81 -33.15
CA VAL A 251 18.17 13.75 -34.17
C VAL A 251 18.77 12.47 -33.59
N LEU A 252 19.90 12.57 -32.88
CA LEU A 252 20.53 11.40 -32.26
C LEU A 252 19.59 10.72 -31.26
N GLY A 253 18.91 11.51 -30.43
CA GLY A 253 17.94 11.03 -29.44
C GLY A 253 16.74 10.32 -30.09
N PHE A 254 16.12 10.94 -31.10
CA PHE A 254 15.00 10.33 -31.82
C PHE A 254 15.40 9.06 -32.58
N CYS A 255 16.61 9.02 -33.16
CA CYS A 255 17.11 7.80 -33.81
C CYS A 255 17.27 6.64 -32.81
N PHE A 256 17.90 6.87 -31.66
CA PHE A 256 18.06 5.84 -30.63
C PHE A 256 16.73 5.47 -29.98
N LEU A 257 15.84 6.44 -29.75
CA LEU A 257 14.48 6.18 -29.25
C LEU A 257 13.70 5.30 -30.22
N PHE A 258 13.73 5.61 -31.53
CA PHE A 258 13.10 4.80 -32.55
C PHE A 258 13.67 3.38 -32.59
N TYR A 259 15.00 3.23 -32.52
CA TYR A 259 15.65 1.93 -32.44
C TYR A 259 15.19 1.12 -31.22
N LEU A 260 15.14 1.73 -30.03
CA LEU A 260 14.71 1.08 -28.79
C LEU A 260 13.23 0.65 -28.85
N LEU A 261 12.35 1.53 -29.34
CA LEU A 261 10.93 1.23 -29.50
C LEU A 261 10.69 0.14 -30.55
N ALA A 262 11.43 0.15 -31.66
CA ALA A 262 11.37 -0.89 -32.67
C ALA A 262 11.81 -2.24 -32.11
N ALA A 263 12.95 -2.28 -31.39
CA ALA A 263 13.44 -3.49 -30.73
C ALA A 263 12.40 -4.07 -29.75
N ARG A 264 11.73 -3.20 -28.99
CA ARG A 264 10.64 -3.58 -28.08
C ARG A 264 9.43 -4.15 -28.83
N PHE A 265 8.99 -3.48 -29.88
CA PHE A 265 7.84 -3.90 -30.70
C PHE A 265 8.06 -5.27 -31.35
N PHE A 266 9.25 -5.52 -31.90
CA PHE A 266 9.60 -6.82 -32.47
C PHE A 266 9.64 -7.93 -31.41
N SER A 267 10.20 -7.63 -30.23
CA SER A 267 10.23 -8.57 -29.09
C SER A 267 8.82 -8.96 -28.62
N GLN A 268 7.89 -8.00 -28.51
CA GLN A 268 6.51 -8.27 -28.12
C GLN A 268 5.76 -9.14 -29.14
N LYS A 269 5.95 -8.91 -30.44
CA LYS A 269 5.34 -9.76 -31.48
C LYS A 269 5.95 -11.15 -31.58
N ARG A 270 7.23 -11.30 -31.22
CA ARG A 270 8.00 -12.54 -31.38
C ARG A 270 8.85 -12.78 -30.13
N PRO A 271 8.35 -13.57 -29.16
CA PRO A 271 9.04 -13.77 -27.87
C PRO A 271 10.43 -14.42 -28.01
N LYS A 272 10.74 -15.09 -29.13
CA LYS A 272 12.09 -15.58 -29.44
C LYS A 272 13.14 -14.46 -29.51
N PHE A 273 12.75 -13.23 -29.84
CA PHE A 273 13.64 -12.06 -29.93
C PHE A 273 13.68 -11.23 -28.64
N PHE A 274 13.24 -11.79 -27.50
CA PHE A 274 13.32 -11.11 -26.20
C PHE A 274 14.72 -10.55 -25.91
N TRP A 275 15.77 -11.31 -26.25
CA TRP A 275 17.17 -10.93 -26.10
C TRP A 275 17.53 -9.64 -26.83
N VAL A 276 16.89 -9.35 -27.97
CA VAL A 276 17.13 -8.12 -28.73
C VAL A 276 16.66 -6.91 -27.95
N SER A 277 15.47 -6.98 -27.36
CA SER A 277 14.93 -5.89 -26.52
C SER A 277 15.71 -5.71 -25.23
N ALA A 278 16.20 -6.80 -24.62
CA ALA A 278 16.98 -6.75 -23.39
C ALA A 278 18.39 -6.14 -23.62
N MET A 279 19.00 -6.40 -24.78
CA MET A 279 20.33 -5.88 -25.13
C MET A 279 20.32 -4.52 -25.82
N ALA A 280 19.17 -4.06 -26.32
CA ALA A 280 19.06 -2.81 -27.05
C ALA A 280 19.59 -1.59 -26.26
N PRO A 281 19.28 -1.40 -24.96
CA PRO A 281 19.84 -0.27 -24.19
C PRO A 281 21.37 -0.29 -24.11
N LEU A 282 21.98 -1.45 -23.84
CA LEU A 282 23.43 -1.60 -23.76
C LEU A 282 24.09 -1.33 -25.12
N LEU A 283 23.54 -1.88 -26.19
CA LEU A 283 24.01 -1.63 -27.55
C LEU A 283 23.89 -0.15 -27.92
N SER A 284 22.81 0.52 -27.53
CA SER A 284 22.65 1.96 -27.75
C SER A 284 23.77 2.76 -27.09
N VAL A 285 24.13 2.45 -25.84
CA VAL A 285 25.25 3.13 -25.16
C VAL A 285 26.57 2.90 -25.91
N ILE A 286 26.89 1.64 -26.24
CA ILE A 286 28.15 1.30 -26.93
C ILE A 286 28.23 2.00 -28.30
N LEU A 287 27.19 1.89 -29.11
CA LEU A 287 27.15 2.49 -30.45
C LEU A 287 27.23 4.02 -30.38
N ALA A 288 26.56 4.63 -29.41
CA ALA A 288 26.57 6.07 -29.21
C ALA A 288 27.94 6.59 -28.80
N THR A 289 28.59 5.92 -27.83
CA THR A 289 29.95 6.29 -27.40
C THR A 289 30.93 6.19 -28.55
N ILE A 290 30.86 5.14 -29.37
CA ILE A 290 31.69 4.97 -30.57
C ILE A 290 31.42 6.09 -31.58
N LEU A 291 30.15 6.39 -31.85
CA LEU A 291 29.77 7.44 -32.80
C LEU A 291 30.27 8.80 -32.35
N VAL A 292 30.08 9.17 -31.08
CA VAL A 292 30.53 10.45 -30.51
C VAL A 292 32.05 10.55 -30.55
N TYR A 293 32.76 9.47 -30.22
CA TYR A 293 34.22 9.42 -30.28
C TYR A 293 34.76 9.69 -31.70
N PHE A 294 34.20 9.05 -32.73
CA PHE A 294 34.67 9.27 -34.10
C PHE A 294 34.25 10.62 -34.67
N THR A 295 33.02 11.04 -34.42
CA THR A 295 32.47 12.30 -34.96
C THR A 295 32.88 13.54 -34.18
N HIS A 296 33.50 13.38 -33.01
CA HIS A 296 33.79 14.45 -32.06
C HIS A 296 32.53 15.31 -31.81
N ALA A 297 31.38 14.66 -31.65
CA ALA A 297 30.08 15.33 -31.52
C ALA A 297 29.99 16.21 -30.25
N GLU A 298 30.84 15.97 -29.27
CA GLU A 298 31.04 16.83 -28.09
C GLU A 298 31.39 18.27 -28.47
N ASN A 299 32.24 18.47 -29.48
CA ASN A 299 32.60 19.79 -30.01
C ASN A 299 31.45 20.46 -30.78
N HIS A 300 30.46 19.66 -31.19
CA HIS A 300 29.27 20.10 -31.91
C HIS A 300 28.06 20.26 -30.98
N GLY A 301 28.30 20.25 -29.67
CA GLY A 301 27.29 20.54 -28.65
C GLY A 301 26.49 19.34 -28.16
N VAL A 302 26.90 18.11 -28.44
CA VAL A 302 26.31 16.94 -27.74
C VAL A 302 26.89 16.86 -26.33
N GLN A 303 26.03 16.88 -25.32
CA GLN A 303 26.47 16.78 -23.92
C GLN A 303 26.95 15.36 -23.61
N VAL A 304 28.16 15.26 -23.05
CA VAL A 304 28.80 14.00 -22.63
C VAL A 304 29.06 13.99 -21.12
N ILE A 305 29.39 12.82 -20.56
CA ILE A 305 29.64 12.65 -19.11
C ILE A 305 30.88 13.44 -18.65
N GLY A 306 31.96 13.42 -19.45
CA GLY A 306 33.22 14.11 -19.14
C GLY A 306 34.15 13.32 -18.21
N GLU A 307 35.16 14.00 -17.65
CA GLU A 307 36.19 13.36 -16.82
C GLU A 307 35.66 12.91 -15.45
N LEU A 308 36.01 11.68 -15.06
CA LEU A 308 35.71 11.12 -13.76
C LEU A 308 37.00 10.78 -13.02
N LYS A 309 37.05 11.11 -11.73
CA LYS A 309 38.17 10.73 -10.87
C LYS A 309 38.20 9.21 -10.71
N LYS A 310 39.38 8.61 -10.88
CA LYS A 310 39.60 7.18 -10.65
C LYS A 310 39.67 6.89 -9.15
N GLY A 311 39.12 5.76 -8.73
CA GLY A 311 39.22 5.29 -7.35
C GLY A 311 37.98 4.57 -6.86
N LEU A 312 38.17 3.72 -5.84
CA LEU A 312 37.08 3.15 -5.07
C LEU A 312 36.78 4.00 -3.85
N ASN A 313 35.61 3.79 -3.29
CA ASN A 313 35.13 4.46 -2.10
C ASN A 313 36.06 4.23 -0.90
N PRO A 314 36.62 5.31 -0.32
CA PRO A 314 37.35 5.20 0.92
C PRO A 314 36.41 4.91 2.09
N ILE A 315 36.95 4.28 3.13
CA ILE A 315 36.24 4.07 4.39
C ILE A 315 36.07 5.43 5.07
N SER A 316 34.85 5.80 5.43
CA SER A 316 34.49 7.11 6.00
C SER A 316 33.88 7.01 7.41
N ILE A 317 34.10 5.91 8.12
CA ILE A 317 33.61 5.72 9.50
C ILE A 317 34.10 6.84 10.43
N THR A 318 35.34 7.31 10.23
CA THR A 318 35.95 8.40 11.01
C THR A 318 35.43 9.77 10.62
N ASP A 319 34.76 9.89 9.47
CA ASP A 319 34.28 11.16 8.92
C ASP A 319 32.85 11.48 9.41
N LEU A 320 32.22 10.55 10.14
CA LEU A 320 30.92 10.77 10.78
C LEU A 320 31.07 11.78 11.91
N SER A 321 30.50 12.98 11.70
CA SER A 321 30.54 14.06 12.68
C SER A 321 29.38 13.93 13.67
N PHE A 322 29.68 13.48 14.89
CA PHE A 322 28.74 13.45 16.03
C PHE A 322 28.87 14.66 16.97
N GLY A 323 29.59 15.70 16.54
CA GLY A 323 29.88 16.90 17.35
C GLY A 323 28.68 17.83 17.56
N ALA A 324 28.68 18.56 18.69
CA ALA A 324 27.51 19.23 19.24
C ALA A 324 26.96 20.52 18.54
N PRO A 325 27.61 21.21 17.58
CA PRO A 325 26.91 22.33 16.93
C PRO A 325 25.95 21.88 15.81
N TYR A 326 26.29 20.84 15.05
CA TYR A 326 25.58 20.48 13.80
C TYR A 326 24.90 19.10 13.85
N LEU A 327 24.96 18.40 14.98
CA LEU A 327 24.33 17.09 15.10
C LEU A 327 22.80 17.15 14.94
N SER A 328 22.16 18.16 15.51
CA SER A 328 20.71 18.35 15.43
C SER A 328 20.24 18.53 13.98
N ILE A 329 20.99 19.27 13.17
CA ILE A 329 20.64 19.44 11.76
C ILE A 329 20.90 18.18 10.94
N ALA A 330 21.96 17.43 11.21
CA ALA A 330 22.20 16.15 10.56
C ALA A 330 21.09 15.14 10.88
N ILE A 331 20.65 15.06 12.14
CA ILE A 331 19.52 14.21 12.55
C ILE A 331 18.23 14.67 11.84
N LYS A 332 17.90 15.96 11.89
CA LYS A 332 16.69 16.51 11.25
C LYS A 332 16.68 16.23 9.75
N THR A 333 17.79 16.50 9.08
CA THR A 333 17.96 16.25 7.64
C THR A 333 17.85 14.76 7.33
N GLY A 334 18.53 13.91 8.10
CA GLY A 334 18.48 12.46 7.96
C GLY A 334 17.07 11.89 8.10
N ILE A 335 16.31 12.32 9.11
CA ILE A 335 14.93 11.86 9.31
C ILE A 335 14.04 12.30 8.14
N VAL A 336 14.08 13.58 7.76
CA VAL A 336 13.24 14.13 6.67
C VAL A 336 13.54 13.44 5.35
N THR A 337 14.82 13.34 5.00
CA THR A 337 15.26 12.74 3.74
C THR A 337 15.05 11.22 3.74
N GLY A 338 15.25 10.55 4.88
CA GLY A 338 14.97 9.12 5.06
C GLY A 338 13.50 8.77 4.88
N VAL A 339 12.56 9.53 5.47
CA VAL A 339 11.11 9.33 5.25
C VAL A 339 10.76 9.38 3.76
N ILE A 340 11.30 10.37 3.05
CA ILE A 340 11.05 10.57 1.62
C ILE A 340 11.67 9.43 0.80
N SER A 341 12.93 9.07 1.07
CA SER A 341 13.63 8.02 0.35
C SER A 341 13.01 6.63 0.57
N LEU A 342 12.51 6.39 1.79
CA LEU A 342 11.78 5.20 2.15
C LEU A 342 10.43 5.12 1.44
N ALA A 343 9.65 6.21 1.45
CA ALA A 343 8.35 6.27 0.78
C ALA A 343 8.49 6.02 -0.72
N GLU A 344 9.47 6.65 -1.39
CA GLU A 344 9.77 6.40 -2.79
C GLU A 344 10.21 4.95 -3.03
N GLY A 345 11.22 4.46 -2.30
CA GLY A 345 11.76 3.11 -2.49
C GLY A 345 10.70 2.01 -2.33
N ILE A 346 9.85 2.14 -1.31
CA ILE A 346 8.73 1.23 -1.07
C ILE A 346 7.69 1.32 -2.20
N ALA A 347 7.30 2.53 -2.60
CA ALA A 347 6.33 2.72 -3.67
C ALA A 347 6.83 2.13 -5.00
N VAL A 348 8.08 2.38 -5.35
CA VAL A 348 8.74 1.84 -6.55
C VAL A 348 8.83 0.31 -6.47
N GLY A 349 9.31 -0.23 -5.35
CA GLY A 349 9.41 -1.67 -5.14
C GLY A 349 8.05 -2.35 -5.31
N ARG A 350 7.02 -1.85 -4.61
CA ARG A 350 5.66 -2.41 -4.67
C ARG A 350 5.05 -2.29 -6.05
N SER A 351 5.31 -1.19 -6.75
CA SER A 351 4.86 -0.99 -8.14
C SER A 351 5.32 -2.11 -9.07
N PHE A 352 6.62 -2.43 -9.07
CA PHE A 352 7.17 -3.50 -9.91
C PHE A 352 6.78 -4.90 -9.42
N ALA A 353 6.63 -5.08 -8.11
CA ALA A 353 6.16 -6.34 -7.53
C ALA A 353 4.74 -6.69 -7.96
N MET A 354 3.84 -5.70 -7.94
CA MET A 354 2.49 -5.85 -8.45
C MET A 354 2.48 -6.17 -9.95
N TYR A 355 3.33 -5.49 -10.73
CA TYR A 355 3.42 -5.76 -12.18
C TYR A 355 3.89 -7.20 -12.49
N LYS A 356 4.76 -7.78 -11.65
CA LYS A 356 5.22 -9.18 -11.77
C LYS A 356 4.43 -10.19 -10.94
N ASN A 357 3.36 -9.78 -10.25
CA ASN A 357 2.55 -10.62 -9.37
C ASN A 357 3.36 -11.34 -8.28
N TYR A 358 4.26 -10.63 -7.60
CA TYR A 358 4.90 -11.10 -6.36
C TYR A 358 4.69 -10.11 -5.21
N ASN A 359 4.87 -10.58 -3.99
CA ASN A 359 4.69 -9.77 -2.79
C ASN A 359 6.04 -9.31 -2.22
N ILE A 360 6.07 -8.08 -1.73
CA ILE A 360 7.20 -7.48 -1.01
C ILE A 360 6.87 -7.44 0.47
N ASP A 361 7.85 -7.75 1.32
CA ASP A 361 7.72 -7.63 2.77
C ASP A 361 8.18 -6.23 3.19
N GLY A 362 7.22 -5.38 3.59
CA GLY A 362 7.50 -4.00 3.97
C GLY A 362 8.50 -3.87 5.13
N ASN A 363 8.51 -4.80 6.07
CA ASN A 363 9.46 -4.76 7.19
C ASN A 363 10.89 -5.05 6.73
N LYS A 364 11.05 -6.03 5.84
CA LYS A 364 12.35 -6.37 5.26
C LYS A 364 12.88 -5.25 4.38
N GLU A 365 12.02 -4.60 3.59
CA GLU A 365 12.42 -3.42 2.81
C GLU A 365 12.91 -2.28 3.70
N MET A 366 12.17 -1.95 4.77
CA MET A 366 12.59 -0.90 5.71
C MET A 366 13.96 -1.19 6.35
N ILE A 367 14.19 -2.44 6.77
CA ILE A 367 15.50 -2.87 7.29
C ILE A 367 16.57 -2.82 6.21
N ALA A 368 16.29 -3.25 4.98
CA ALA A 368 17.25 -3.26 3.89
C ALA A 368 17.68 -1.84 3.50
N PHE A 369 16.74 -0.91 3.36
CA PHE A 369 17.02 0.51 3.11
C PHE A 369 17.83 1.12 4.27
N GLY A 370 17.42 0.83 5.51
CA GLY A 370 18.14 1.33 6.68
C GLY A 370 19.58 0.85 6.75
N MET A 371 19.80 -0.46 6.56
CA MET A 371 21.13 -1.05 6.63
C MET A 371 22.02 -0.63 5.47
N MET A 372 21.50 -0.52 4.24
CA MET A 372 22.32 -0.06 3.11
C MET A 372 22.74 1.41 3.27
N ASN A 373 21.92 2.25 3.89
CA ASN A 373 22.27 3.65 4.18
C ASN A 373 23.22 3.78 5.38
N ILE A 374 23.08 2.97 6.43
CA ILE A 374 24.06 2.90 7.54
C ILE A 374 25.42 2.46 7.01
N VAL A 375 25.49 1.33 6.30
CA VAL A 375 26.75 0.81 5.75
C VAL A 375 27.31 1.74 4.67
N GLY A 376 26.44 2.35 3.85
CA GLY A 376 26.80 3.36 2.87
C GLY A 376 27.50 4.57 3.50
N SER A 377 26.94 5.13 4.59
CA SER A 377 27.52 6.28 5.28
C SER A 377 28.93 6.01 5.84
N CYS A 378 29.24 4.75 6.16
CA CYS A 378 30.56 4.28 6.60
C CYS A 378 31.56 4.06 5.45
N THR A 379 31.10 4.11 4.20
CA THR A 379 31.87 3.77 2.98
C THR A 379 31.76 4.86 1.91
N SER A 380 31.74 6.12 2.35
CA SER A 380 31.66 7.33 1.51
C SER A 380 30.48 7.36 0.54
N CYS A 381 29.33 6.81 0.94
CA CYS A 381 28.08 6.89 0.19
C CYS A 381 27.11 7.79 0.94
N TYR A 382 26.38 8.63 0.20
CA TYR A 382 25.25 9.39 0.75
C TYR A 382 23.94 8.71 0.38
N LEU A 383 22.83 9.22 0.94
CA LEU A 383 21.50 8.62 0.91
C LEU A 383 21.11 7.94 -0.42
N THR A 384 20.75 6.68 -0.30
CA THR A 384 20.34 5.80 -1.40
C THR A 384 18.99 5.17 -1.13
N THR A 385 18.28 4.84 -2.20
CA THR A 385 17.02 4.07 -2.20
C THR A 385 16.94 3.30 -3.53
N GLY A 386 15.75 3.00 -4.03
CA GLY A 386 15.53 2.47 -5.37
C GLY A 386 14.86 3.50 -6.29
N PRO A 387 15.62 4.27 -7.09
CA PRO A 387 15.06 5.26 -8.01
C PRO A 387 14.13 4.60 -9.04
N PHE A 388 13.01 5.27 -9.33
CA PHE A 388 12.02 4.77 -10.29
C PHE A 388 12.62 4.52 -11.69
N SER A 389 13.44 5.46 -12.20
CA SER A 389 14.03 5.37 -13.54
C SER A 389 14.98 4.18 -13.72
N ARG A 390 15.83 3.90 -12.73
CA ARG A 390 16.75 2.75 -12.76
C ARG A 390 15.99 1.44 -12.66
N SER A 391 15.04 1.37 -11.74
CA SER A 391 14.24 0.16 -11.50
C SER A 391 13.37 -0.17 -12.72
N ALA A 392 12.83 0.83 -13.42
CA ALA A 392 12.11 0.64 -14.67
C ALA A 392 12.98 0.08 -15.79
N VAL A 393 14.23 0.52 -15.89
CA VAL A 393 15.16 -0.01 -16.89
C VAL A 393 15.59 -1.43 -16.50
N ASN A 394 15.84 -1.69 -15.21
CA ASN A 394 16.11 -3.04 -14.69
C ASN A 394 14.96 -4.02 -15.03
N PHE A 395 13.72 -3.56 -14.83
CA PHE A 395 12.52 -4.30 -15.15
C PHE A 395 12.42 -4.60 -16.65
N ASN A 396 12.57 -3.58 -17.50
CA ASN A 396 12.46 -3.74 -18.97
C ASN A 396 13.63 -4.55 -19.56
N ALA A 397 14.82 -4.50 -18.96
CA ALA A 397 15.97 -5.33 -19.34
C ALA A 397 15.80 -6.80 -18.93
N GLY A 398 14.76 -7.12 -18.14
CA GLY A 398 14.35 -8.48 -17.87
C GLY A 398 14.93 -9.10 -16.61
N CYS A 399 15.33 -8.29 -15.62
CA CYS A 399 15.82 -8.81 -14.33
C CYS A 399 14.88 -9.86 -13.72
N LYS A 400 15.48 -10.83 -13.02
CA LYS A 400 14.81 -11.94 -12.36
C LYS A 400 15.05 -11.91 -10.87
N THR A 401 16.21 -11.45 -10.43
CA THR A 401 16.59 -11.40 -9.02
C THR A 401 17.38 -10.15 -8.67
N ALA A 402 17.62 -9.94 -7.38
CA ALA A 402 18.47 -8.87 -6.88
C ALA A 402 19.96 -9.01 -7.29
N VAL A 403 20.35 -10.10 -7.98
CA VAL A 403 21.70 -10.25 -8.57
C VAL A 403 21.99 -9.15 -9.60
N SER A 404 20.97 -8.54 -10.22
CA SER A 404 21.19 -7.39 -11.10
C SER A 404 21.89 -6.23 -10.37
N ASN A 405 21.62 -6.01 -9.08
CA ASN A 405 22.33 -5.02 -8.25
C ASN A 405 23.78 -5.42 -7.99
N ILE A 406 24.08 -6.71 -7.79
CA ILE A 406 25.46 -7.20 -7.64
C ILE A 406 26.24 -6.97 -8.93
N VAL A 407 25.66 -7.35 -10.07
CA VAL A 407 26.28 -7.14 -11.38
C VAL A 407 26.50 -5.65 -11.64
N MET A 408 25.52 -4.80 -11.33
CA MET A 408 25.65 -3.35 -11.43
C MET A 408 26.80 -2.84 -10.58
N ALA A 409 26.86 -3.24 -9.30
CA ALA A 409 27.92 -2.84 -8.38
C ALA A 409 29.30 -3.22 -8.93
N VAL A 410 29.46 -4.46 -9.41
CA VAL A 410 30.71 -4.91 -10.04
C VAL A 410 31.03 -4.12 -11.31
N ALA A 411 30.05 -3.84 -12.17
CA ALA A 411 30.26 -3.07 -13.38
C ALA A 411 30.67 -1.61 -13.10
N VAL A 412 30.06 -0.97 -12.09
CA VAL A 412 30.45 0.36 -11.61
C VAL A 412 31.86 0.33 -11.04
N MET A 413 32.20 -0.68 -10.23
CA MET A 413 33.55 -0.87 -9.68
C MET A 413 34.61 -0.98 -10.78
N VAL A 414 34.39 -1.83 -11.79
CA VAL A 414 35.29 -1.96 -12.95
C VAL A 414 35.39 -0.64 -13.73
N THR A 415 34.30 0.12 -13.81
CA THR A 415 34.29 1.41 -14.49
C THR A 415 35.12 2.47 -13.78
N LEU A 416 35.03 2.54 -12.45
CA LEU A 416 35.79 3.47 -11.63
C LEU A 416 37.30 3.17 -11.62
N LEU A 417 37.68 1.90 -11.82
CA LEU A 417 39.08 1.47 -11.82
C LEU A 417 39.73 1.53 -13.21
N VAL A 418 39.01 1.11 -14.25
CA VAL A 418 39.60 0.83 -15.57
C VAL A 418 38.91 1.59 -16.71
N LEU A 419 37.58 1.54 -16.80
CA LEU A 419 36.84 2.03 -17.98
C LEU A 419 36.51 3.53 -17.95
N THR A 420 37.01 4.26 -16.96
CA THR A 420 36.76 5.70 -16.77
C THR A 420 36.98 6.53 -18.04
N PRO A 421 38.05 6.31 -18.83
CA PRO A 421 38.26 7.04 -20.10
C PRO A 421 37.22 6.70 -21.19
N LEU A 422 36.67 5.48 -21.19
CA LEU A 422 35.70 5.05 -22.20
C LEU A 422 34.34 5.75 -22.01
N PHE A 423 33.95 5.98 -20.76
CA PHE A 423 32.69 6.65 -20.42
C PHE A 423 32.72 8.16 -20.64
N HIS A 424 33.89 8.76 -20.84
CA HIS A 424 34.05 10.19 -21.14
C HIS A 424 33.17 10.63 -22.32
N TYR A 425 33.18 9.83 -23.39
CA TYR A 425 32.50 10.12 -24.66
C TYR A 425 31.03 9.67 -24.69
N THR A 426 30.50 9.12 -23.61
CA THR A 426 29.12 8.63 -23.59
C THR A 426 28.14 9.81 -23.59
N PRO A 427 27.26 9.92 -24.59
CA PRO A 427 26.36 11.07 -24.70
C PRO A 427 25.11 10.93 -23.82
N LEU A 428 24.73 12.01 -23.14
CA LEU A 428 23.57 12.05 -22.25
C LEU A 428 22.24 11.81 -22.98
N VAL A 429 22.15 12.21 -24.25
CA VAL A 429 20.95 12.05 -25.09
C VAL A 429 20.51 10.59 -25.23
N VAL A 430 21.46 9.64 -25.27
CA VAL A 430 21.15 8.22 -25.44
C VAL A 430 20.61 7.62 -24.16
N LEU A 431 21.12 8.07 -23.02
CA LEU A 431 20.61 7.71 -21.71
C LEU A 431 19.18 8.23 -21.53
N SER A 432 18.90 9.46 -21.95
CA SER A 432 17.54 10.01 -21.98
C SER A 432 16.61 9.18 -22.89
N SER A 433 17.09 8.74 -24.04
CA SER A 433 16.31 7.88 -24.97
C SER A 433 15.98 6.52 -24.35
N ILE A 434 16.94 5.91 -23.63
CA ILE A 434 16.74 4.66 -22.88
C ILE A 434 15.68 4.84 -21.80
N ILE A 435 15.77 5.91 -21.02
CA ILE A 435 14.80 6.20 -19.95
C ILE A 435 13.40 6.43 -20.53
N VAL A 436 13.25 7.25 -21.59
CA VAL A 436 11.95 7.47 -22.23
C VAL A 436 11.34 6.17 -22.73
N SER A 437 12.12 5.33 -23.44
CA SER A 437 11.65 4.03 -23.92
C SER A 437 11.21 3.10 -22.77
N ALA A 438 11.90 3.13 -21.64
CA ALA A 438 11.55 2.32 -20.48
C ALA A 438 10.26 2.79 -19.81
N MET A 439 10.11 4.11 -19.61
CA MET A 439 8.94 4.73 -18.97
C MET A 439 7.64 4.53 -19.76
N LEU A 440 7.69 4.65 -21.09
CA LEU A 440 6.51 4.45 -21.95
C LEU A 440 5.86 3.06 -21.76
N GLY A 441 6.66 2.07 -21.34
CA GLY A 441 6.19 0.73 -21.06
C GLY A 441 5.40 0.54 -19.76
N LEU A 442 5.42 1.53 -18.88
CA LEU A 442 4.84 1.45 -17.53
C LEU A 442 3.48 2.15 -17.43
N ILE A 443 3.07 2.88 -18.47
CA ILE A 443 1.78 3.57 -18.51
C ILE A 443 0.70 2.56 -18.90
N ASP A 444 -0.02 2.04 -17.92
CA ASP A 444 -1.13 1.09 -18.11
C ASP A 444 -2.48 1.81 -18.14
N TYR A 445 -2.85 2.31 -19.32
CA TYR A 445 -4.15 2.97 -19.53
C TYR A 445 -5.32 1.98 -19.47
N ASN A 446 -5.10 0.69 -19.75
CA ASN A 446 -6.15 -0.32 -19.71
C ASN A 446 -6.57 -0.59 -18.26
N ALA A 447 -5.61 -0.66 -17.33
CA ALA A 447 -5.90 -0.77 -15.90
C ALA A 447 -6.71 0.43 -15.39
N ALA A 448 -6.37 1.66 -15.80
CA ALA A 448 -7.15 2.85 -15.43
C ALA A 448 -8.60 2.81 -15.96
N ILE A 449 -8.80 2.37 -17.20
CA ILE A 449 -10.13 2.19 -17.79
C ILE A 449 -10.91 1.09 -17.05
N HIS A 450 -10.26 -0.01 -16.68
CA HIS A 450 -10.88 -1.07 -15.90
C HIS A 450 -11.34 -0.56 -14.53
N LEU A 451 -10.52 0.23 -13.83
CA LEU A 451 -10.90 0.86 -12.56
C LEU A 451 -12.14 1.75 -12.71
N TRP A 452 -12.24 2.53 -13.79
CA TRP A 452 -13.42 3.36 -14.05
C TRP A 452 -14.73 2.54 -14.16
N HIS A 453 -14.66 1.36 -14.78
CA HIS A 453 -15.84 0.50 -14.96
C HIS A 453 -16.20 -0.28 -13.68
N VAL A 454 -15.21 -0.60 -12.83
CA VAL A 454 -15.42 -1.39 -11.60
C VAL A 454 -15.80 -0.51 -10.42
N ASP A 455 -14.99 0.51 -10.11
CA ASP A 455 -15.20 1.37 -8.95
C ASP A 455 -14.70 2.80 -9.21
N LYS A 456 -15.66 3.74 -9.28
CA LYS A 456 -15.39 5.16 -9.54
C LYS A 456 -14.52 5.82 -8.46
N PHE A 457 -14.61 5.37 -7.21
CA PHE A 457 -13.75 5.89 -6.13
C PHE A 457 -12.31 5.42 -6.29
N ASP A 458 -12.10 4.18 -6.71
CA ASP A 458 -10.76 3.68 -7.00
C ASP A 458 -10.15 4.40 -8.20
N PHE A 459 -10.95 4.69 -9.23
CA PHE A 459 -10.53 5.55 -10.32
C PHE A 459 -10.18 6.97 -9.85
N LEU A 460 -10.96 7.55 -8.93
CA LEU A 460 -10.66 8.87 -8.35
C LEU A 460 -9.31 8.84 -7.60
N VAL A 461 -9.05 7.79 -6.81
CA VAL A 461 -7.74 7.59 -6.15
C VAL A 461 -6.63 7.49 -7.20
N CYS A 462 -6.81 6.70 -8.26
CA CYS A 462 -5.86 6.57 -9.36
C CYS A 462 -5.57 7.92 -10.04
N MET A 463 -6.60 8.70 -10.39
CA MET A 463 -6.43 10.01 -11.03
C MET A 463 -5.80 11.03 -10.07
N SER A 464 -6.14 10.98 -8.79
CA SER A 464 -5.53 11.86 -7.78
C SER A 464 -4.03 11.60 -7.63
N ALA A 465 -3.60 10.33 -7.65
CA ALA A 465 -2.19 9.96 -7.69
C ALA A 465 -1.53 10.50 -8.96
N TYR A 466 -2.12 10.23 -10.14
CA TYR A 466 -1.58 10.67 -11.43
C TYR A 466 -1.40 12.19 -11.49
N PHE A 467 -2.45 12.97 -11.22
CA PHE A 467 -2.40 14.42 -11.28
C PHE A 467 -1.55 15.03 -10.17
N GLY A 468 -1.57 14.45 -8.97
CA GLY A 468 -0.69 14.88 -7.88
C GLY A 468 0.79 14.71 -8.23
N VAL A 469 1.17 13.61 -8.90
CA VAL A 469 2.54 13.43 -9.37
C VAL A 469 2.89 14.39 -10.50
N VAL A 470 2.01 14.55 -11.49
CA VAL A 470 2.28 15.35 -12.70
C VAL A 470 2.34 16.86 -12.43
N PHE A 471 1.44 17.38 -11.59
CA PHE A 471 1.33 18.82 -11.34
C PHE A 471 2.06 19.29 -10.08
N ALA A 472 2.46 18.38 -9.18
CA ALA A 472 3.25 18.73 -8.01
C ALA A 472 4.56 17.91 -7.99
N SER A 473 4.59 16.80 -7.26
CA SER A 473 5.76 15.93 -7.18
C SER A 473 5.36 14.48 -6.92
N VAL A 474 6.31 13.58 -7.14
CA VAL A 474 6.13 12.12 -6.93
C VAL A 474 5.64 11.82 -5.51
N GLU A 475 6.20 12.51 -4.51
CA GLU A 475 5.88 12.36 -3.10
C GLU A 475 4.49 12.90 -2.77
N ILE A 476 4.16 14.10 -3.28
CA ILE A 476 2.86 14.74 -3.01
C ILE A 476 1.73 13.93 -3.62
N GLY A 477 1.90 13.42 -4.84
CA GLY A 477 0.90 12.54 -5.47
C GLY A 477 0.65 11.26 -4.68
N LEU A 478 1.71 10.66 -4.11
CA LEU A 478 1.58 9.50 -3.25
C LEU A 478 0.80 9.82 -1.96
N VAL A 479 1.13 10.93 -1.30
CA VAL A 479 0.46 11.38 -0.06
C VAL A 479 -1.03 11.63 -0.31
N ILE A 480 -1.38 12.32 -1.40
CA ILE A 480 -2.78 12.60 -1.75
C ILE A 480 -3.56 11.30 -1.95
N ALA A 481 -3.00 10.34 -2.69
CA ALA A 481 -3.65 9.08 -2.98
C ALA A 481 -3.85 8.19 -1.73
N VAL A 482 -2.83 8.14 -0.86
CA VAL A 482 -2.93 7.44 0.43
C VAL A 482 -3.95 8.13 1.33
N ALA A 483 -3.94 9.47 1.41
CA ALA A 483 -4.91 10.22 2.21
C ALA A 483 -6.36 9.99 1.75
N LEU A 484 -6.61 9.97 0.43
CA LEU A 484 -7.93 9.65 -0.11
C LEU A 484 -8.34 8.19 0.14
N SER A 485 -7.39 7.25 0.05
CA SER A 485 -7.63 5.84 0.37
C SER A 485 -8.00 5.66 1.85
N LEU A 486 -7.27 6.31 2.75
CA LEU A 486 -7.57 6.32 4.19
C LEU A 486 -8.90 7.01 4.48
N LEU A 487 -9.20 8.13 3.83
CA LEU A 487 -10.47 8.82 3.96
C LEU A 487 -11.64 7.91 3.55
N ARG A 488 -11.49 7.15 2.45
CA ARG A 488 -12.49 6.15 2.02
C ARG A 488 -12.73 5.10 3.10
N VAL A 489 -11.66 4.54 3.68
CA VAL A 489 -11.77 3.56 4.77
C VAL A 489 -12.46 4.18 6.00
N LEU A 490 -12.07 5.40 6.39
CA LEU A 490 -12.68 6.12 7.51
C LEU A 490 -14.17 6.40 7.27
N LEU A 491 -14.56 6.79 6.06
CA LEU A 491 -15.97 7.00 5.70
C LEU A 491 -16.76 5.69 5.76
N TYR A 492 -16.19 4.59 5.29
CA TYR A 492 -16.82 3.27 5.37
C TYR A 492 -17.04 2.83 6.83
N VAL A 493 -16.07 3.07 7.70
CA VAL A 493 -16.18 2.77 9.13
C VAL A 493 -17.15 3.73 9.84
N ALA A 494 -17.15 5.02 9.49
CA ALA A 494 -17.99 6.04 10.12
C ALA A 494 -19.46 6.00 9.68
N ARG A 495 -19.75 5.58 8.44
CA ARG A 495 -21.10 5.50 7.85
C ARG A 495 -21.38 4.10 7.31
N PRO A 496 -21.44 3.08 8.18
CA PRO A 496 -21.73 1.72 7.76
C PRO A 496 -23.17 1.60 7.20
N ARG A 497 -23.36 0.70 6.25
CA ARG A 497 -24.70 0.39 5.72
C ARG A 497 -25.50 -0.38 6.77
N THR A 498 -26.78 -0.03 6.87
CA THR A 498 -27.79 -0.72 7.68
C THR A 498 -28.85 -1.23 6.71
N LEU A 499 -29.15 -2.52 6.78
CA LEU A 499 -30.06 -3.19 5.84
C LEU A 499 -31.28 -3.69 6.59
N VAL A 500 -32.46 -3.57 5.99
CA VAL A 500 -33.69 -4.20 6.49
C VAL A 500 -33.73 -5.63 5.97
N LEU A 501 -33.98 -6.59 6.85
CA LEU A 501 -34.07 -7.99 6.48
C LEU A 501 -35.53 -8.45 6.40
N GLY A 502 -35.87 -9.18 5.34
CA GLY A 502 -37.12 -9.90 5.18
C GLY A 502 -36.88 -11.41 5.10
N ASN A 503 -37.91 -12.21 5.35
CA ASN A 503 -37.83 -13.66 5.27
C ASN A 503 -37.98 -14.11 3.81
N ILE A 504 -37.16 -15.06 3.35
CA ILE A 504 -37.41 -15.72 2.06
C ILE A 504 -38.53 -16.77 2.26
N PRO A 505 -39.58 -16.77 1.42
CA PRO A 505 -40.71 -17.70 1.53
C PRO A 505 -40.26 -19.16 1.66
N ASP A 506 -40.99 -19.93 2.47
CA ASP A 506 -40.72 -21.35 2.77
C ASP A 506 -39.32 -21.63 3.34
N SER A 507 -38.69 -20.64 3.97
CA SER A 507 -37.37 -20.78 4.58
C SER A 507 -37.26 -20.05 5.92
N ASN A 508 -36.17 -20.32 6.64
CA ASN A 508 -35.75 -19.56 7.84
C ASN A 508 -34.60 -18.58 7.52
N ILE A 509 -34.48 -18.14 6.27
CA ILE A 509 -33.37 -17.33 5.79
C ILE A 509 -33.82 -15.88 5.66
N TYR A 510 -33.18 -15.00 6.42
CA TYR A 510 -33.43 -13.57 6.40
C TYR A 510 -32.40 -12.87 5.51
N ARG A 511 -32.86 -12.08 4.53
CA ARG A 511 -32.00 -11.37 3.57
C ARG A 511 -32.51 -9.95 3.30
N ASN A 512 -31.62 -9.13 2.75
CA ASN A 512 -31.91 -7.75 2.38
C ASN A 512 -33.08 -7.70 1.37
N VAL A 513 -34.13 -6.98 1.73
CA VAL A 513 -35.35 -6.76 0.91
C VAL A 513 -35.03 -6.05 -0.40
N GLU A 514 -34.04 -5.15 -0.43
CA GLU A 514 -33.63 -4.45 -1.66
C GLU A 514 -32.97 -5.38 -2.67
N GLN A 515 -32.26 -6.42 -2.19
CA GLN A 515 -31.59 -7.39 -3.05
C GLN A 515 -32.55 -8.51 -3.48
N TYR A 516 -33.46 -8.91 -2.59
CA TYR A 516 -34.44 -9.98 -2.82
C TYR A 516 -35.86 -9.42 -2.63
N PRO A 517 -36.51 -8.94 -3.71
CA PRO A 517 -37.82 -8.29 -3.59
C PRO A 517 -38.95 -9.26 -3.20
N ASN A 518 -38.77 -10.57 -3.36
CA ASN A 518 -39.75 -11.60 -3.00
C ASN A 518 -39.64 -12.04 -1.52
N THR A 519 -39.17 -11.17 -0.63
CA THR A 519 -39.10 -11.47 0.81
C THR A 519 -40.35 -11.00 1.55
N ASP A 520 -40.84 -11.82 2.45
CA ASP A 520 -41.95 -11.49 3.34
C ASP A 520 -41.44 -10.68 4.54
N ILE A 521 -42.03 -9.50 4.74
CA ILE A 521 -41.80 -8.68 5.92
C ILE A 521 -42.81 -9.10 6.99
N ILE A 522 -42.32 -9.35 8.20
CA ILE A 522 -43.17 -9.76 9.31
C ILE A 522 -43.78 -8.50 9.93
N VAL A 523 -45.10 -8.42 9.87
CA VAL A 523 -45.87 -7.35 10.48
C VAL A 523 -45.51 -7.17 11.95
N GLY A 524 -45.25 -5.93 12.36
CA GLY A 524 -44.96 -5.57 13.75
C GLY A 524 -43.52 -5.88 14.21
N VAL A 525 -42.66 -6.40 13.33
CA VAL A 525 -41.25 -6.72 13.63
C VAL A 525 -40.32 -6.07 12.60
N LEU A 526 -39.45 -5.18 13.06
CA LEU A 526 -38.40 -4.58 12.24
C LEU A 526 -37.07 -5.30 12.48
N ILE A 527 -36.47 -5.84 11.43
CA ILE A 527 -35.19 -6.56 11.51
C ILE A 527 -34.11 -5.73 10.80
N LEU A 528 -33.09 -5.33 11.54
CA LEU A 528 -31.99 -4.50 11.05
C LEU A 528 -30.66 -5.24 11.15
N ASP A 529 -29.96 -5.37 10.03
CA ASP A 529 -28.58 -5.86 9.96
C ASP A 529 -27.59 -4.72 10.16
N LEU A 530 -26.77 -4.82 11.20
CA LEU A 530 -25.69 -3.89 11.50
C LEU A 530 -24.39 -4.37 10.84
N GLY A 531 -24.19 -3.97 9.58
CA GLY A 531 -23.11 -4.45 8.71
C GLY A 531 -21.67 -4.02 9.06
N ALA A 532 -21.39 -3.56 10.29
CA ALA A 532 -20.05 -3.14 10.71
C ALA A 532 -19.82 -3.18 12.23
N PRO A 533 -18.55 -3.23 12.68
CA PRO A 533 -18.19 -2.97 14.08
C PRO A 533 -18.68 -1.61 14.56
N ILE A 534 -19.06 -1.53 15.84
CA ILE A 534 -19.60 -0.31 16.45
C ILE A 534 -18.51 0.38 17.25
N TYR A 535 -18.10 1.56 16.79
CA TYR A 535 -17.08 2.40 17.42
C TYR A 535 -17.60 3.81 17.67
N PHE A 536 -16.85 4.60 18.44
CA PHE A 536 -17.12 6.00 18.70
C PHE A 536 -17.35 6.82 17.43
N THR A 537 -16.72 6.43 16.32
CA THR A 537 -16.85 7.11 15.02
C THR A 537 -18.22 6.94 14.38
N ASN A 538 -18.90 5.81 14.59
CA ASN A 538 -20.18 5.50 13.95
C ASN A 538 -21.36 5.36 14.92
N ALA A 539 -21.12 5.34 16.23
CA ALA A 539 -22.15 5.21 17.25
C ALA A 539 -23.29 6.23 17.08
N SER A 540 -22.97 7.53 17.04
CA SER A 540 -23.99 8.58 16.87
C SER A 540 -24.78 8.44 15.56
N TYR A 541 -24.10 8.05 14.46
CA TYR A 541 -24.75 7.84 13.18
C TYR A 541 -25.68 6.62 13.20
N LEU A 542 -25.24 5.50 13.75
CA LEU A 542 -26.03 4.28 13.88
C LEU A 542 -27.28 4.53 14.73
N ARG A 543 -27.16 5.26 15.84
CA ARG A 543 -28.29 5.67 16.67
C ARG A 543 -29.36 6.41 15.86
N GLU A 544 -28.96 7.46 15.14
CA GLU A 544 -29.86 8.25 14.31
C GLU A 544 -30.44 7.44 13.14
N ARG A 545 -29.65 6.51 12.59
CA ARG A 545 -30.07 5.67 11.47
C ARG A 545 -31.08 4.61 11.91
N ILE A 546 -30.87 3.97 13.06
CA ILE A 546 -31.83 3.04 13.68
C ILE A 546 -33.13 3.78 13.99
N SER A 547 -33.06 4.98 14.60
CA SER A 547 -34.26 5.79 14.86
C SER A 547 -35.03 6.09 13.58
N ARG A 548 -34.34 6.52 12.51
CA ARG A 548 -34.98 6.78 11.21
C ARG A 548 -35.66 5.55 10.63
N TRP A 549 -35.03 4.38 10.69
CA TRP A 549 -35.66 3.14 10.24
C TRP A 549 -36.93 2.79 11.03
N ILE A 550 -36.94 3.06 12.34
CA ILE A 550 -38.11 2.86 13.20
C ILE A 550 -39.22 3.83 12.80
N ASP A 551 -38.90 5.12 12.65
CA ASP A 551 -39.86 6.15 12.26
C ASP A 551 -40.48 5.85 10.88
N ASP A 552 -39.65 5.47 9.90
CA ASP A 552 -40.08 5.09 8.55
C ASP A 552 -41.02 3.86 8.56
N GLU A 553 -40.76 2.88 9.43
CA GLU A 553 -41.57 1.67 9.52
C GLU A 553 -42.88 1.91 10.28
N GLU A 554 -42.86 2.71 11.35
CA GLU A 554 -44.06 3.14 12.06
C GLU A 554 -45.03 3.89 11.12
N ASP A 555 -44.51 4.76 10.25
CA ASP A 555 -45.34 5.52 9.30
C ASP A 555 -45.97 4.62 8.21
N LYS A 556 -45.25 3.59 7.75
CA LYS A 556 -45.83 2.56 6.86
C LYS A 556 -46.94 1.76 7.54
N LEU A 557 -46.73 1.36 8.79
CA LEU A 557 -47.69 0.54 9.54
C LEU A 557 -48.94 1.34 9.95
N LYS A 558 -48.80 2.63 10.26
CA LYS A 558 -49.96 3.54 10.48
C LYS A 558 -50.92 3.56 9.30
N SER A 559 -50.39 3.51 8.07
CA SER A 559 -51.19 3.46 6.84
C SER A 559 -52.00 2.16 6.71
N SER A 560 -51.53 1.08 7.35
CA SER A 560 -52.14 -0.25 7.32
C SER A 560 -52.96 -0.58 8.57
N GLY A 561 -52.99 0.32 9.56
CA GLY A 561 -53.70 0.13 10.84
C GLY A 561 -52.98 -0.79 11.84
N GLU A 562 -51.70 -1.08 11.62
CA GLU A 562 -50.89 -1.96 12.46
C GLU A 562 -49.84 -1.18 13.26
N THR A 563 -49.26 -1.79 14.29
CA THR A 563 -48.25 -1.16 15.15
C THR A 563 -46.96 -1.96 15.22
N LEU A 564 -45.83 -1.26 15.20
CA LEU A 564 -44.52 -1.85 15.45
C LEU A 564 -44.43 -2.25 16.93
N GLN A 565 -43.84 -3.41 17.23
CA GLN A 565 -43.67 -3.89 18.61
C GLN A 565 -42.25 -4.33 18.92
N TYR A 566 -41.55 -4.90 17.95
CA TYR A 566 -40.21 -5.46 18.14
C TYR A 566 -39.21 -4.89 17.14
N VAL A 567 -38.01 -4.57 17.63
CA VAL A 567 -36.85 -4.20 16.80
C VAL A 567 -35.73 -5.20 17.07
N ILE A 568 -35.43 -6.02 16.07
CA ILE A 568 -34.38 -7.03 16.11
C ILE A 568 -33.13 -6.45 15.44
N LEU A 569 -32.03 -6.37 16.19
CA LEU A 569 -30.72 -6.03 15.65
C LEU A 569 -29.94 -7.32 15.40
N ASP A 570 -29.64 -7.60 14.13
CA ASP A 570 -28.68 -8.65 13.77
C ASP A 570 -27.26 -8.11 13.99
N MET A 571 -26.58 -8.72 14.96
CA MET A 571 -25.24 -8.38 15.41
C MET A 571 -24.18 -9.28 14.76
N GLY A 572 -24.54 -10.12 13.78
CA GLY A 572 -23.64 -11.08 13.15
C GLY A 572 -22.42 -10.45 12.48
N ALA A 573 -22.56 -9.26 11.88
CA ALA A 573 -21.46 -8.50 11.29
C ALA A 573 -20.74 -7.58 12.29
N VAL A 574 -21.24 -7.44 13.52
CA VAL A 574 -20.63 -6.62 14.56
C VAL A 574 -19.51 -7.40 15.24
N GLY A 575 -18.32 -7.34 14.65
CA GLY A 575 -17.15 -8.06 15.20
C GLY A 575 -16.64 -7.50 16.53
N ASN A 576 -16.88 -6.21 16.81
CA ASN A 576 -16.41 -5.55 18.04
C ASN A 576 -17.30 -4.34 18.39
N ILE A 577 -17.33 -3.98 19.68
CA ILE A 577 -18.03 -2.81 20.21
C ILE A 577 -17.12 -2.06 21.20
N ASP A 578 -17.06 -0.73 21.15
CA ASP A 578 -16.38 0.07 22.18
C ASP A 578 -17.35 0.65 23.22
N THR A 579 -16.82 1.41 24.18
CA THR A 579 -17.64 2.01 25.25
C THR A 579 -18.68 2.97 24.70
N SER A 580 -18.35 3.75 23.67
CA SER A 580 -19.29 4.67 23.01
C SER A 580 -20.40 3.91 22.29
N GLY A 581 -20.09 2.77 21.66
CA GLY A 581 -21.06 1.87 21.07
C GLY A 581 -22.03 1.26 22.10
N ILE A 582 -21.54 0.90 23.29
CA ILE A 582 -22.40 0.40 24.38
C ILE A 582 -23.35 1.50 24.86
N SER A 583 -22.84 2.72 25.09
CA SER A 583 -23.69 3.86 25.46
C SER A 583 -24.73 4.18 24.40
N MET A 584 -24.40 3.98 23.12
CA MET A 584 -25.38 4.10 22.03
C MET A 584 -26.50 3.04 22.14
N LEU A 585 -26.16 1.78 22.40
CA LEU A 585 -27.18 0.72 22.59
C LEU A 585 -28.07 0.99 23.81
N GLU A 586 -27.52 1.52 24.90
CA GLU A 586 -28.29 1.96 26.08
C GLU A 586 -29.28 3.06 25.71
N GLU A 587 -28.87 4.02 24.90
CA GLU A 587 -29.74 5.09 24.45
C GLU A 587 -30.83 4.61 23.48
N VAL A 588 -30.47 3.74 22.53
CA VAL A 588 -31.44 3.09 21.62
C VAL A 588 -32.47 2.31 22.43
N LYS A 589 -32.04 1.52 23.43
CA LYS A 589 -32.94 0.80 24.32
C LYS A 589 -33.88 1.75 25.06
N ARG A 590 -33.36 2.82 25.69
CA ARG A 590 -34.19 3.81 26.40
C ARG A 590 -35.21 4.48 25.49
N ASN A 591 -34.83 4.77 24.25
CA ASN A 591 -35.73 5.37 23.26
C ASN A 591 -36.82 4.40 22.82
N LEU A 592 -36.49 3.12 22.64
CA LEU A 592 -37.46 2.06 22.35
C LEU A 592 -38.41 1.81 23.52
N ASP A 593 -37.89 1.71 24.74
CA ASP A 593 -38.70 1.50 25.95
C ASP A 593 -39.70 2.66 26.18
N ARG A 594 -39.34 3.91 25.82
CA ARG A 594 -40.25 5.07 25.86
C ARG A 594 -41.39 5.01 24.83
N ARG A 595 -41.22 4.23 23.77
CA ARG A 595 -42.21 4.02 22.70
C ARG A 595 -42.94 2.67 22.84
N ASP A 596 -42.79 1.99 23.98
CA ASP A 596 -43.31 0.64 24.24
C ASP A 596 -42.82 -0.42 23.23
N LEU A 597 -41.69 -0.18 22.57
CA LEU A 597 -41.03 -1.12 21.66
C LEU A 597 -40.00 -1.96 22.42
N LYS A 598 -39.85 -3.23 22.02
CA LYS A 598 -38.85 -4.14 22.60
C LYS A 598 -37.63 -4.29 21.69
N LEU A 599 -36.46 -4.01 22.27
CA LEU A 599 -35.17 -4.26 21.63
C LEU A 599 -34.76 -5.72 21.78
N VAL A 600 -34.35 -6.35 20.67
CA VAL A 600 -33.89 -7.73 20.63
C VAL A 600 -32.54 -7.81 19.92
N LEU A 601 -31.60 -8.60 20.46
CA LEU A 601 -30.30 -8.83 19.84
C LEU A 601 -30.23 -10.26 19.27
N ALA A 602 -29.85 -10.38 18.01
CA ALA A 602 -29.61 -11.67 17.35
C ALA A 602 -28.12 -11.82 17.00
N ASN A 603 -27.58 -13.02 17.19
CA ASN A 603 -26.23 -13.42 16.78
C ASN A 603 -25.07 -12.50 17.25
N PRO A 604 -25.00 -12.05 18.52
CA PRO A 604 -23.89 -11.22 18.98
C PRO A 604 -22.60 -12.04 19.11
N GLY A 605 -21.51 -11.53 18.53
CA GLY A 605 -20.19 -12.17 18.59
C GLY A 605 -19.59 -12.23 20.00
N ALA A 606 -18.58 -13.10 20.18
CA ALA A 606 -17.95 -13.37 21.47
C ALA A 606 -17.38 -12.12 22.18
N GLU A 607 -16.64 -11.28 21.47
CA GLU A 607 -16.04 -10.07 22.06
C GLU A 607 -17.10 -9.01 22.39
N VAL A 608 -18.19 -8.95 21.60
CA VAL A 608 -19.36 -8.10 21.88
C VAL A 608 -20.06 -8.57 23.15
N MET A 609 -20.40 -9.85 23.25
CA MET A 609 -21.06 -10.43 24.43
C MET A 609 -20.25 -10.21 25.71
N LYS A 610 -18.94 -10.42 25.66
CA LYS A 610 -18.03 -10.19 26.80
C LYS A 610 -18.07 -8.74 27.27
N LYS A 611 -18.13 -7.77 26.36
CA LYS A 611 -18.17 -6.34 26.69
C LYS A 611 -19.54 -5.89 27.19
N LEU A 612 -20.62 -6.37 26.58
CA LEU A 612 -21.99 -6.13 27.05
C LEU A 612 -22.24 -6.71 28.44
N ASN A 613 -21.64 -7.87 28.76
CA ASN A 613 -21.71 -8.45 30.10
C ASN A 613 -20.95 -7.59 31.11
N LYS A 614 -19.72 -7.16 30.78
CA LYS A 614 -18.92 -6.30 31.66
C LYS A 614 -19.55 -4.93 31.89
N SER A 615 -20.28 -4.39 30.93
CA SER A 615 -21.00 -3.12 31.07
C SER A 615 -22.35 -3.25 31.77
N LYS A 616 -22.77 -4.47 32.16
CA LYS A 616 -24.09 -4.77 32.73
C LYS A 616 -25.26 -4.43 31.80
N PHE A 617 -25.00 -4.26 30.51
CA PHE A 617 -26.06 -4.02 29.53
C PHE A 617 -26.98 -5.23 29.39
N LEU A 618 -26.44 -6.45 29.51
CA LEU A 618 -27.22 -7.69 29.44
C LEU A 618 -28.29 -7.77 30.54
N GLU A 619 -27.98 -7.31 31.75
CA GLU A 619 -28.93 -7.25 32.88
C GLU A 619 -30.08 -6.26 32.58
N THR A 620 -29.75 -5.17 31.88
CA THR A 620 -30.72 -4.12 31.53
C THR A 620 -31.60 -4.57 30.35
N LEU A 621 -31.04 -5.28 29.38
CA LEU A 621 -31.79 -5.78 28.22
C LEU A 621 -32.75 -6.92 28.61
N GLY A 622 -32.30 -7.85 29.45
CA GLY A 622 -32.96 -9.14 29.69
C GLY A 622 -32.32 -10.23 28.85
N GLN A 623 -31.95 -11.34 29.49
CA GLN A 623 -31.24 -12.45 28.84
C GLN A 623 -32.14 -13.24 27.89
N GLU A 624 -33.46 -13.08 28.04
CA GLU A 624 -34.51 -13.63 27.20
C GLU A 624 -34.64 -12.93 25.83
N TRP A 625 -34.04 -11.75 25.66
CA TRP A 625 -34.08 -10.95 24.41
C TRP A 625 -32.79 -11.08 23.59
N ILE A 626 -32.02 -12.13 23.84
CA ILE A 626 -30.76 -12.42 23.15
C ILE A 626 -30.85 -13.80 22.53
N PHE A 627 -30.72 -13.86 21.21
CA PHE A 627 -30.93 -15.07 20.43
C PHE A 627 -29.72 -15.44 19.59
N LEU A 628 -29.54 -16.73 19.31
CA LEU A 628 -28.44 -17.20 18.47
C LEU A 628 -28.66 -16.83 17.00
N THR A 629 -29.91 -16.84 16.54
CA THR A 629 -30.27 -16.54 15.15
C THR A 629 -31.44 -15.57 15.07
N VAL A 630 -31.54 -14.84 13.95
CA VAL A 630 -32.68 -13.98 13.65
C VAL A 630 -34.00 -14.77 13.61
N GLY A 631 -33.98 -16.00 13.08
CA GLY A 631 -35.16 -16.86 13.04
C GLY A 631 -35.72 -17.19 14.41
N GLU A 632 -34.87 -17.56 15.38
CA GLU A 632 -35.29 -17.82 16.76
C GLU A 632 -35.85 -16.56 17.46
N ALA A 633 -35.25 -15.39 17.15
CA ALA A 633 -35.73 -14.10 17.64
C ALA A 633 -37.14 -13.80 17.11
N VAL A 634 -37.35 -13.95 15.80
CA VAL A 634 -38.65 -13.75 15.17
C VAL A 634 -39.69 -14.72 15.69
N GLU A 635 -39.38 -16.01 15.79
CA GLU A 635 -40.30 -17.03 16.29
C GLU A 635 -40.77 -16.69 17.72
N SER A 636 -39.84 -16.23 18.56
CA SER A 636 -40.15 -15.78 19.92
C SER A 636 -40.99 -14.50 19.94
N CYS A 637 -40.70 -13.52 19.08
CA CYS A 637 -41.48 -12.29 18.94
C CYS A 637 -42.90 -12.57 18.44
N ASN A 638 -43.05 -13.41 17.41
CA ASN A 638 -44.34 -13.82 16.85
C ASN A 638 -45.19 -14.58 17.88
N TYR A 639 -44.58 -15.49 18.64
CA TYR A 639 -45.28 -16.19 19.72
C TYR A 639 -45.87 -15.20 20.75
N MET A 640 -45.10 -14.18 21.13
CA MET A 640 -45.57 -13.14 22.07
C MET A 640 -46.64 -12.23 21.45
N LEU A 641 -46.49 -11.86 20.16
CA LEU A 641 -47.48 -11.09 19.39
C LEU A 641 -48.85 -11.79 19.36
N HIS A 642 -48.86 -13.10 19.11
CA HIS A 642 -50.09 -13.89 19.05
C HIS A 642 -50.69 -14.22 20.43
N SER A 643 -49.86 -14.31 21.47
CA SER A 643 -50.32 -14.59 22.84
C SER A 643 -50.97 -13.38 23.53
N CYS A 644 -50.67 -12.15 23.07
CA CYS A 644 -51.14 -10.90 23.69
C CYS A 644 -52.37 -10.26 23.02
N LYS A 645 -52.90 -10.78 21.89
CA LYS A 645 -54.18 -10.32 21.34
C LYS A 645 -55.36 -10.92 22.15
N PRO A 646 -56.24 -10.13 22.77
CA PRO A 646 -57.39 -10.68 23.49
C PRO A 646 -58.38 -11.34 22.52
N LYS A 647 -58.83 -12.55 22.84
CA LYS A 647 -59.96 -13.22 22.18
C LYS A 647 -61.21 -12.34 22.33
N SER A 648 -61.59 -11.60 21.30
CA SER A 648 -62.90 -10.93 21.26
C SER A 648 -63.96 -11.85 20.66
N GLY A 649 -64.95 -12.24 21.49
CA GLY A 649 -66.33 -12.50 21.04
C GLY A 649 -66.78 -13.96 20.95
N MET A 650 -67.35 -14.48 22.05
CA MET A 650 -68.41 -15.52 22.16
C MET A 650 -68.57 -15.81 23.67
N ASP A 651 -69.68 -15.70 24.38
CA ASP A 651 -71.08 -15.32 24.13
C ASP A 651 -71.62 -14.81 25.48
N ALA A 652 -72.52 -13.83 25.49
CA ALA A 652 -73.31 -13.46 26.68
C ALA A 652 -74.81 -13.73 26.41
N PRO A 653 -75.58 -14.20 27.41
CA PRO A 653 -76.87 -14.84 27.20
C PRO A 653 -78.00 -13.84 26.97
N PHE A 654 -78.95 -14.24 26.13
CA PHE A 654 -80.22 -13.55 25.91
C PHE A 654 -81.01 -13.37 27.22
N SER A 655 -81.30 -12.12 27.59
CA SER A 655 -82.42 -11.77 28.47
C SER A 655 -83.55 -11.17 27.64
N ASN A 656 -84.64 -11.92 27.48
CA ASN A 656 -85.92 -11.39 27.03
C ASN A 656 -86.52 -10.49 28.11
N ASN A 657 -87.09 -9.35 27.71
CA ASN A 657 -88.46 -8.98 28.11
C ASN A 657 -89.02 -7.77 27.33
N VAL A 658 -90.27 -8.00 26.90
CA VAL A 658 -91.31 -7.12 26.29
C VAL A 658 -91.13 -6.71 24.84
#